data_AF-A0A1W1H703-F1
#
_entry.id   AF-A0A1W1H703-F1
#
_cell.length_a   1.000
_cell.length_b   1.000
_cell.length_c   1.000
_cell.angle_alpha   90.00
_cell.angle_beta   90.00
_cell.angle_gamma   90.00
#
_symmetry.space_group_name_H-M   'P 1'
#
loop_
_entity.id
_entity.type
_entity.pdbx_description
1 polymer ?
#
loop_
_entity_poly.entity_id
_entity_poly.type
_entity_poly.pdbx_seq_one_letter_code
_entity_poly.pdbx_strand_id
1 'polypeptide(L)'
;MFRIRRIFDDVIPVNRDALNQVRGILNKRFPQAPEEDIIHIGDKLRNPFKLRFRPILFVAENMRHKVLGFAMVLHEPEINFCFLDWIATARDTLRGGLGSALYERVRSECSSLGVRGLFFECLPDTQGACDPEILKENVARLRFYERYGARPIAGTAYEISVGQWISDNNNKADIKALPSDKVDVGNVPSDKKDVGDAPSDKADVGDPHPDKVDSYGSCSPFLVYDALGSDKPLSRNHARRVVRAILERKYAELCPPDYVEMVVTSIKQNPVKIRPFCHVRPEKVKKNVDSGLKEKIALVINKRHEIHHIHERGYVESPVRVRSILSEIEKTGLFDIMETEAFPDTHIHGIHDADYLAYLVSACEETAEGKSLYPYVFPIRNKTRPPRETTVLPGYYCIDTFTPINRNAYPAARGGVDAALTAAKALLEGRRVSYALVRPPGHHAERRAFGGFCYLNNTAIAAQFLREHGRVAILDIDYHHGNGQQDIFYNRSDILTVSIHGHPAFAYPYFTGFEDEVGADEGEGFNLNIPLEEAVNGEEYVKALSRALRRISDFEPDFLVVALGLDTARHDPTGTWSLTPSDFRMNGRMIGETGLPVLVIQEGGYRTRNLGINARNFFQGMADVVFSVTGRKSLHDLSHKGMKISYEPIDGDVEKIEKLVESTGFFRPDEIKIALELVRERLEKGAESGYFFVIARKGDKITGYGCYGPVPCTLTSHDIYWVAVSPDLQGRGLGKIILSEMERLISEAGGLKVYVETSMQPGYASTRAFYERCGYNCNVVLEDFYAPGDGKAIYSKTVGFKIA
;
A
#
# COMPACT_ATOMS: atom_id res chain seq x y z
N MET A 1 24.60 -18.65 -6.72
CA MET A 1 24.33 -18.07 -5.39
C MET A 1 25.51 -17.19 -4.98
N PHE A 2 25.23 -16.04 -4.38
CA PHE A 2 26.17 -15.10 -3.77
C PHE A 2 25.48 -14.49 -2.54
N ARG A 3 26.25 -13.93 -1.60
CA ARG A 3 25.71 -13.23 -0.43
C ARG A 3 26.16 -11.77 -0.44
N ILE A 4 25.32 -10.86 0.03
CA ILE A 4 25.70 -9.47 0.27
C ILE A 4 25.88 -9.29 1.78
N ARG A 5 27.04 -8.79 2.20
CA ARG A 5 27.33 -8.49 3.61
C ARG A 5 27.91 -7.08 3.78
N ARG A 6 27.69 -6.49 4.95
CA ARG A 6 28.34 -5.24 5.34
C ARG A 6 29.79 -5.50 5.78
N ILE A 7 30.69 -4.59 5.41
CA ILE A 7 32.05 -4.50 5.92
C ILE A 7 32.09 -3.38 6.97
N PHE A 8 32.73 -3.62 8.10
CA PHE A 8 32.80 -2.69 9.24
C PHE A 8 34.22 -2.16 9.49
N ASP A 9 35.24 -2.89 9.05
CA ASP A 9 36.65 -2.68 9.36
C ASP A 9 37.54 -3.31 8.28
N ASP A 10 38.85 -3.11 8.39
CA ASP A 10 39.94 -3.77 7.64
C ASP A 10 40.87 -4.60 8.56
N VAL A 11 40.48 -4.74 9.83
CA VAL A 11 41.25 -5.37 10.90
C VAL A 11 41.19 -6.88 10.75
N ILE A 12 40.00 -7.44 10.53
CA ILE A 12 39.79 -8.88 10.31
C ILE A 12 40.31 -9.26 8.91
N PRO A 13 41.12 -10.34 8.76
CA PRO A 13 41.69 -10.74 7.46
C PRO A 13 40.64 -10.89 6.34
N VAL A 14 39.50 -11.53 6.62
CA VAL A 14 38.38 -11.74 5.67
C VAL A 14 37.70 -10.42 5.25
N ASN A 15 37.86 -9.33 6.02
CA ASN A 15 37.44 -8.00 5.61
C ASN A 15 38.52 -7.30 4.78
N ARG A 16 39.79 -7.44 5.16
CA ARG A 16 40.95 -6.91 4.41
C ARG A 16 41.04 -7.49 3.00
N ASP A 17 40.82 -8.79 2.85
CA ASP A 17 40.81 -9.47 1.55
C ASP A 17 39.61 -9.06 0.67
N ALA A 18 38.46 -8.76 1.29
CA ALA A 18 37.32 -8.17 0.60
C ALA A 18 37.61 -6.74 0.15
N LEU A 19 38.20 -5.91 1.02
CA LEU A 19 38.60 -4.52 0.71
C LEU A 19 39.65 -4.46 -0.40
N ASN A 20 40.65 -5.34 -0.39
CA ASN A 20 41.66 -5.42 -1.46
C ASN A 20 41.01 -5.78 -2.81
N GLN A 21 40.01 -6.66 -2.82
CA GLN A 21 39.24 -6.94 -4.03
C GLN A 21 38.33 -5.77 -4.45
N VAL A 22 37.75 -5.02 -3.50
CA VAL A 22 36.99 -3.79 -3.78
C VAL A 22 37.88 -2.71 -4.42
N ARG A 23 39.08 -2.46 -3.88
CA ARG A 23 40.10 -1.58 -4.50
C ARG A 23 40.42 -2.01 -5.94
N GLY A 24 40.63 -3.31 -6.17
CA GLY A 24 40.87 -3.86 -7.51
C GLY A 24 39.69 -3.68 -8.50
N ILE A 25 38.44 -3.65 -8.01
CA ILE A 25 37.27 -3.34 -8.83
C ILE A 25 37.18 -1.83 -9.09
N LEU A 26 37.43 -0.99 -8.07
CA LEU A 26 37.47 0.47 -8.19
C LEU A 26 38.47 0.93 -9.25
N ASN A 27 39.76 0.54 -9.12
CA ASN A 27 40.81 0.93 -10.07
C ASN A 27 40.50 0.53 -11.52
N LYS A 28 39.78 -0.59 -11.74
CA LYS A 28 39.33 -1.00 -13.09
C LYS A 28 38.09 -0.23 -13.57
N ARG A 29 37.20 0.19 -12.68
CA ARG A 29 35.88 0.79 -13.01
C ARG A 29 35.90 2.30 -13.10
N PHE A 30 36.73 2.94 -12.29
CA PHE A 30 36.82 4.39 -12.14
C PHE A 30 38.29 4.80 -12.18
N PRO A 31 38.98 4.68 -13.34
CA PRO A 31 40.41 4.98 -13.45
C PRO A 31 40.76 6.46 -13.23
N GLN A 32 39.76 7.34 -13.18
CA GLN A 32 39.89 8.77 -12.85
C GLN A 32 39.57 9.10 -11.37
N ALA A 33 39.20 8.10 -10.55
CA ALA A 33 38.95 8.34 -9.13
C ALA A 33 40.29 8.52 -8.37
N PRO A 34 40.39 9.45 -7.39
CA PRO A 34 41.64 9.71 -6.68
C PRO A 34 42.19 8.46 -5.99
N GLU A 35 43.49 8.20 -6.11
CA GLU A 35 44.09 6.99 -5.56
C GLU A 35 44.00 6.96 -4.02
N GLU A 36 44.16 8.12 -3.37
CA GLU A 36 43.97 8.29 -1.92
C GLU A 36 42.56 7.89 -1.45
N ASP A 37 41.53 8.20 -2.26
CA ASP A 37 40.14 7.90 -1.94
C ASP A 37 39.88 6.38 -1.86
N ILE A 38 40.59 5.61 -2.69
CA ILE A 38 40.53 4.16 -2.81
C ILE A 38 41.45 3.47 -1.80
N ILE A 39 42.63 4.02 -1.55
CA ILE A 39 43.55 3.55 -0.51
C ILE A 39 42.89 3.66 0.87
N HIS A 40 42.30 4.81 1.22
CA HIS A 40 41.82 5.07 2.58
C HIS A 40 40.40 4.55 2.90
N ILE A 41 39.80 3.67 2.09
CA ILE A 41 38.46 3.08 2.38
C ILE A 41 38.43 2.38 3.76
N GLY A 42 39.49 1.65 4.13
CA GLY A 42 39.59 1.03 5.45
C GLY A 42 39.61 2.05 6.60
N ASP A 43 40.36 3.15 6.43
CA ASP A 43 40.41 4.24 7.41
C ASP A 43 39.07 4.96 7.55
N LYS A 44 38.39 5.22 6.43
CA LYS A 44 37.05 5.83 6.39
C LYS A 44 36.03 4.99 7.16
N LEU A 45 36.05 3.66 6.99
CA LEU A 45 35.18 2.73 7.73
C LEU A 45 35.48 2.72 9.24
N ARG A 46 36.77 2.78 9.63
CA ARG A 46 37.18 2.84 11.05
C ARG A 46 36.87 4.19 11.72
N ASN A 47 37.03 5.31 11.00
CA ASN A 47 36.95 6.66 11.55
C ASN A 47 35.95 7.53 10.75
N PRO A 48 34.63 7.39 11.00
CA PRO A 48 33.60 8.16 10.31
C PRO A 48 33.67 9.68 10.56
N PHE A 49 34.25 10.10 11.69
CA PHE A 49 34.27 11.50 12.09
C PHE A 49 35.06 12.40 11.13
N LYS A 50 36.06 11.86 10.41
CA LYS A 50 36.86 12.62 9.44
C LYS A 50 36.05 13.18 8.26
N LEU A 51 34.94 12.56 7.87
CA LEU A 51 34.16 12.96 6.68
C LEU A 51 32.86 13.72 7.00
N ARG A 52 32.50 13.88 8.28
CA ARG A 52 31.14 14.30 8.71
C ARG A 52 30.02 13.48 8.03
N PHE A 53 30.32 12.22 7.72
CA PHE A 53 29.46 11.20 7.11
C PHE A 53 29.83 9.85 7.71
N ARG A 54 28.86 8.95 7.90
CA ARG A 54 29.11 7.56 8.30
C ARG A 54 29.16 6.66 7.06
N PRO A 55 30.35 6.21 6.58
CA PRO A 55 30.43 5.29 5.46
C PRO A 55 29.90 3.89 5.82
N ILE A 56 29.30 3.25 4.81
CA ILE A 56 28.71 1.91 4.87
C ILE A 56 29.12 1.20 3.58
N LEU A 57 29.92 0.14 3.68
CA LEU A 57 30.35 -0.66 2.54
C LEU A 57 29.63 -2.01 2.52
N PHE A 58 28.94 -2.30 1.43
CA PHE A 58 28.39 -3.62 1.11
C PHE A 58 29.26 -4.35 0.10
N VAL A 59 29.50 -5.63 0.33
CA VAL A 59 30.26 -6.51 -0.56
C VAL A 59 29.38 -7.70 -0.93
N ALA A 60 29.18 -7.91 -2.23
CA ALA A 60 28.58 -9.11 -2.79
C ALA A 60 29.68 -10.13 -3.10
N GLU A 61 29.71 -11.26 -2.39
CA GLU A 61 30.75 -12.30 -2.51
C GLU A 61 30.15 -13.69 -2.77
N ASN A 62 30.93 -14.57 -3.41
CA ASN A 62 30.55 -15.97 -3.59
C ASN A 62 31.03 -16.86 -2.41
N MET A 63 30.68 -18.15 -2.45
CA MET A 63 31.06 -19.17 -1.46
C MET A 63 32.59 -19.43 -1.32
N ARG A 64 33.44 -18.71 -2.07
CA ARG A 64 34.91 -18.74 -1.97
C ARG A 64 35.49 -17.36 -1.62
N HIS A 65 34.68 -16.49 -0.99
CA HIS A 65 34.99 -15.09 -0.64
C HIS A 65 35.52 -14.22 -1.80
N LYS A 66 35.23 -14.61 -3.06
CA LYS A 66 35.54 -13.77 -4.21
C LYS A 66 34.45 -12.72 -4.36
N VAL A 67 34.86 -11.45 -4.32
CA VAL A 67 33.97 -10.30 -4.53
C VAL A 67 33.51 -10.28 -5.99
N LEU A 68 32.20 -10.17 -6.18
CA LEU A 68 31.53 -10.06 -7.48
C LEU A 68 31.09 -8.61 -7.75
N GLY A 69 30.89 -7.82 -6.70
CA GLY A 69 30.56 -6.40 -6.76
C GLY A 69 30.43 -5.81 -5.36
N PHE A 70 30.27 -4.49 -5.27
CA PHE A 70 30.14 -3.77 -4.01
C PHE A 70 29.29 -2.51 -4.19
N ALA A 71 28.85 -1.94 -3.08
CA ALA A 71 28.26 -0.60 -3.02
C ALA A 71 28.71 0.14 -1.75
N MET A 72 29.04 1.43 -1.85
CA MET A 72 29.48 2.26 -0.73
C MET A 72 28.57 3.48 -0.57
N VAL A 73 28.00 3.64 0.63
CA VAL A 73 27.02 4.68 0.97
C VAL A 73 27.58 5.57 2.08
N LEU A 74 27.40 6.88 1.97
CA LEU A 74 27.69 7.87 3.01
C LEU A 74 26.37 8.27 3.68
N HIS A 75 26.19 7.94 4.96
CA HIS A 75 25.00 8.31 5.72
C HIS A 75 25.20 9.62 6.50
N GLU A 76 24.23 10.53 6.45
CA GLU A 76 24.19 11.78 7.19
C GLU A 76 22.92 11.84 8.08
N PRO A 77 23.04 11.78 9.42
CA PRO A 77 21.91 11.67 10.33
C PRO A 77 21.24 13.00 10.74
N GLU A 78 21.89 14.15 10.60
CA GLU A 78 21.40 15.46 11.07
C GLU A 78 20.53 16.18 10.01
N ILE A 79 20.86 15.97 8.75
CA ILE A 79 20.10 16.34 7.56
C ILE A 79 19.15 15.21 7.19
N ASN A 80 19.49 13.98 7.59
CA ASN A 80 18.75 12.73 7.43
C ASN A 80 18.63 12.28 5.96
N PHE A 81 19.79 12.00 5.33
CA PHE A 81 19.89 11.49 3.96
C PHE A 81 21.05 10.48 3.81
N CYS A 82 21.02 9.69 2.74
CA CYS A 82 22.16 8.89 2.29
C CYS A 82 22.66 9.38 0.92
N PHE A 83 23.97 9.32 0.70
CA PHE A 83 24.60 9.49 -0.61
C PHE A 83 25.22 8.16 -1.05
N LEU A 84 24.79 7.58 -2.17
CA LEU A 84 25.46 6.42 -2.77
C LEU A 84 26.68 6.91 -3.55
N ASP A 85 27.86 6.60 -3.03
CA ASP A 85 29.15 7.08 -3.54
C ASP A 85 29.59 6.25 -4.75
N TRP A 86 29.67 4.93 -4.57
CA TRP A 86 30.10 3.99 -5.59
C TRP A 86 29.20 2.75 -5.59
N ILE A 87 28.83 2.27 -6.78
CA ILE A 87 28.27 0.93 -6.99
C ILE A 87 28.90 0.33 -8.25
N ALA A 88 29.46 -0.88 -8.13
CA ALA A 88 30.12 -1.53 -9.26
C ALA A 88 30.16 -3.05 -9.15
N THR A 89 30.30 -3.71 -10.30
CA THR A 89 30.50 -5.16 -10.39
C THR A 89 31.82 -5.50 -11.09
N ALA A 90 32.41 -6.63 -10.70
CA ALA A 90 33.74 -7.09 -11.14
C ALA A 90 33.78 -7.58 -12.60
N ARG A 91 32.65 -7.64 -13.30
CA ARG A 91 32.52 -8.09 -14.69
C ARG A 91 31.96 -6.98 -15.56
N ASP A 92 32.46 -6.89 -16.79
CA ASP A 92 32.13 -5.81 -17.74
C ASP A 92 30.76 -5.98 -18.41
N THR A 93 30.00 -7.00 -17.98
CA THR A 93 28.58 -7.17 -18.31
C THR A 93 27.78 -7.38 -17.03
N LEU A 94 26.71 -6.59 -16.87
CA LEU A 94 25.65 -6.81 -15.89
C LEU A 94 24.84 -8.07 -16.25
N ARG A 95 25.45 -9.25 -16.06
CA ARG A 95 24.67 -10.51 -16.04
C ARG A 95 23.70 -10.45 -14.85
N GLY A 96 22.45 -10.81 -15.10
CA GLY A 96 21.28 -10.34 -14.35
C GLY A 96 21.31 -10.53 -12.83
N GLY A 97 20.59 -9.65 -12.12
CA GLY A 97 20.34 -9.72 -10.69
C GLY A 97 21.39 -9.01 -9.80
N LEU A 98 22.68 -9.09 -10.10
CA LEU A 98 23.72 -8.63 -9.15
C LEU A 98 23.71 -7.11 -8.89
N GLY A 99 23.51 -6.30 -9.93
CA GLY A 99 23.42 -4.84 -9.79
C GLY A 99 22.15 -4.41 -9.04
N SER A 100 21.02 -5.04 -9.37
CA SER A 100 19.74 -4.91 -8.67
C SER A 100 19.89 -5.20 -7.18
N ALA A 101 20.36 -6.41 -6.82
CA ALA A 101 20.49 -6.82 -5.42
C ALA A 101 21.42 -5.91 -4.58
N LEU A 102 22.47 -5.35 -5.19
CA LEU A 102 23.33 -4.36 -4.54
C LEU A 102 22.60 -3.03 -4.30
N TYR A 103 21.87 -2.52 -5.30
CA TYR A 103 21.12 -1.27 -5.18
C TYR A 103 19.90 -1.41 -4.26
N GLU A 104 19.22 -2.56 -4.30
CA GLU A 104 18.12 -2.93 -3.39
C GLU A 104 18.62 -3.07 -1.95
N ARG A 105 19.81 -3.65 -1.71
CA ARG A 105 20.41 -3.65 -0.36
C ARG A 105 20.78 -2.25 0.12
N VAL A 106 21.28 -1.39 -0.77
CA VAL A 106 21.52 0.03 -0.45
C VAL A 106 20.23 0.72 -0.05
N ARG A 107 19.15 0.59 -0.84
CA ARG A 107 17.83 1.14 -0.50
C ARG A 107 17.31 0.61 0.84
N SER A 108 17.38 -0.71 1.06
CA SER A 108 16.96 -1.36 2.32
C SER A 108 17.69 -0.80 3.54
N GLU A 109 19.01 -0.57 3.47
CA GLU A 109 19.76 0.08 4.56
C GLU A 109 19.35 1.56 4.72
N CYS A 110 19.08 2.28 3.63
CA CYS A 110 18.64 3.68 3.72
C CYS A 110 17.25 3.78 4.40
N SER A 111 16.32 2.90 4.04
CA SER A 111 15.00 2.79 4.67
C SER A 111 15.11 2.42 6.15
N SER A 112 15.97 1.47 6.53
CA SER A 112 16.15 1.10 7.95
C SER A 112 16.93 2.12 8.78
N LEU A 113 17.67 3.04 8.14
CA LEU A 113 18.24 4.23 8.76
C LEU A 113 17.23 5.39 8.89
N GLY A 114 16.01 5.25 8.36
CA GLY A 114 14.95 6.26 8.46
C GLY A 114 15.18 7.52 7.63
N VAL A 115 16.01 7.44 6.57
CA VAL A 115 16.43 8.62 5.80
C VAL A 115 15.36 9.14 4.84
N ARG A 116 15.34 10.46 4.63
CA ARG A 116 14.34 11.15 3.79
C ARG A 116 14.57 11.00 2.29
N GLY A 117 15.65 10.35 1.89
CA GLY A 117 15.97 10.06 0.51
C GLY A 117 17.40 9.57 0.33
N LEU A 118 17.62 8.90 -0.80
CA LEU A 118 18.93 8.48 -1.27
C LEU A 118 19.31 9.33 -2.49
N PHE A 119 20.51 9.90 -2.45
CA PHE A 119 21.05 10.79 -3.48
C PHE A 119 22.32 10.18 -4.08
N PHE A 120 22.62 10.43 -5.34
CA PHE A 120 23.87 10.01 -5.98
C PHE A 120 24.06 10.71 -7.32
N GLU A 121 25.28 10.67 -7.83
CA GLU A 121 25.62 11.26 -9.12
C GLU A 121 25.51 10.22 -10.25
N CYS A 122 24.95 10.64 -11.38
CA CYS A 122 24.98 9.87 -12.62
C CYS A 122 25.28 10.79 -13.79
N LEU A 123 26.27 10.41 -14.61
CA LEU A 123 26.62 11.12 -15.84
C LEU A 123 25.40 11.21 -16.79
N PRO A 124 25.26 12.30 -17.57
CA PRO A 124 24.03 12.63 -18.26
C PRO A 124 23.81 11.80 -19.53
N ASP A 125 22.53 11.66 -19.90
CA ASP A 125 22.03 11.04 -21.13
C ASP A 125 21.74 12.08 -22.25
N THR A 126 22.19 13.32 -22.08
CA THR A 126 21.98 14.39 -23.05
C THR A 126 23.01 14.33 -24.17
N GLN A 127 22.53 14.23 -25.41
CA GLN A 127 23.38 14.19 -26.60
C GLN A 127 24.27 15.45 -26.69
N GLY A 128 25.58 15.26 -26.84
CA GLY A 128 26.56 16.34 -26.89
C GLY A 128 27.14 16.76 -25.54
N ALA A 129 26.63 16.26 -24.40
CA ALA A 129 27.22 16.52 -23.09
C ALA A 129 28.41 15.61 -22.75
N CYS A 130 28.50 14.43 -23.37
CA CYS A 130 29.54 13.42 -23.13
C CYS A 130 29.84 12.64 -24.42
N ASP A 131 30.95 11.92 -24.47
CA ASP A 131 31.33 11.08 -25.62
C ASP A 131 30.25 10.04 -25.98
N PRO A 132 30.02 9.73 -27.28
CA PRO A 132 28.93 8.85 -27.71
C PRO A 132 28.91 7.44 -27.11
N GLU A 133 30.07 6.83 -26.82
CA GLU A 133 30.12 5.51 -26.16
C GLU A 133 29.80 5.61 -24.66
N ILE A 134 30.23 6.69 -23.98
CA ILE A 134 29.89 6.94 -22.57
C ILE A 134 28.39 7.23 -22.43
N LEU A 135 27.84 8.05 -23.33
CA LEU A 135 26.42 8.41 -23.40
C LEU A 135 25.49 7.17 -23.42
N LYS A 136 25.90 6.13 -24.15
CA LYS A 136 25.19 4.85 -24.24
C LYS A 136 25.19 4.07 -22.92
N GLU A 137 26.27 4.13 -22.14
CA GLU A 137 26.29 3.57 -20.78
C GLU A 137 25.49 4.43 -19.80
N ASN A 138 25.54 5.76 -19.91
CA ASN A 138 24.76 6.69 -19.09
C ASN A 138 23.25 6.44 -19.23
N VAL A 139 22.78 6.28 -20.47
CA VAL A 139 21.39 5.86 -20.79
C VAL A 139 21.04 4.53 -20.11
N ALA A 140 21.94 3.55 -20.11
CA ALA A 140 21.72 2.26 -19.47
C ALA A 140 21.69 2.35 -17.92
N ARG A 141 22.54 3.20 -17.33
CA ARG A 141 22.58 3.49 -15.89
C ARG A 141 21.32 4.23 -15.44
N LEU A 142 20.90 5.29 -16.14
CA LEU A 142 19.66 6.01 -15.83
C LEU A 142 18.42 5.12 -16.02
N ARG A 143 18.37 4.25 -17.04
CA ARG A 143 17.32 3.23 -17.21
C ARG A 143 17.34 2.14 -16.12
N PHE A 144 18.48 1.91 -15.46
CA PHE A 144 18.54 1.06 -14.28
C PHE A 144 17.90 1.78 -13.07
N TYR A 145 18.33 3.00 -12.77
CA TYR A 145 17.80 3.77 -11.64
C TYR A 145 16.32 4.16 -11.78
N GLU A 146 15.86 4.52 -12.98
CA GLU A 146 14.44 4.84 -13.23
C GLU A 146 13.49 3.68 -12.92
N ARG A 147 13.93 2.41 -13.03
CA ARG A 147 13.10 1.24 -12.65
C ARG A 147 12.82 1.16 -11.14
N TYR A 148 13.60 1.88 -10.33
CA TYR A 148 13.38 2.02 -8.89
C TYR A 148 12.71 3.37 -8.53
N GLY A 149 12.27 4.14 -9.53
CA GLY A 149 11.69 5.48 -9.34
C GLY A 149 12.70 6.61 -9.19
N ALA A 150 14.00 6.29 -9.07
CA ALA A 150 15.10 7.23 -8.88
C ALA A 150 15.39 8.02 -10.15
N ARG A 151 15.40 9.35 -10.06
CA ARG A 151 15.39 10.27 -11.22
C ARG A 151 16.22 11.53 -10.96
N PRO A 152 16.85 12.13 -12.01
CA PRO A 152 17.54 13.41 -11.89
C PRO A 152 16.69 14.51 -11.26
N ILE A 153 17.29 15.26 -10.34
CA ILE A 153 16.79 16.58 -9.94
C ILE A 153 16.98 17.52 -11.14
N ALA A 154 16.00 18.36 -11.44
CA ALA A 154 15.96 19.12 -12.69
C ALA A 154 15.88 20.64 -12.46
N GLY A 155 16.60 21.41 -13.29
CA GLY A 155 16.60 22.86 -13.21
C GLY A 155 17.42 23.38 -12.03
N THR A 156 18.59 22.77 -11.80
CA THR A 156 19.58 23.20 -10.82
C THR A 156 20.89 23.52 -11.54
N ALA A 157 21.80 24.24 -10.87
CA ALA A 157 23.14 24.49 -11.38
C ALA A 157 24.16 23.41 -10.97
N TYR A 158 23.70 22.27 -10.43
CA TYR A 158 24.57 21.13 -10.08
C TYR A 158 25.28 20.54 -11.31
N GLU A 159 24.68 20.76 -12.49
CA GLU A 159 25.17 20.33 -13.80
C GLU A 159 26.29 21.25 -14.37
N ILE A 160 26.62 22.38 -13.72
CA ILE A 160 27.70 23.29 -14.11
C ILE A 160 28.98 22.86 -13.38
N SER A 161 30.07 22.56 -14.11
CA SER A 161 31.33 22.18 -13.46
C SER A 161 32.01 23.39 -12.80
N VAL A 162 32.90 23.12 -11.82
CA VAL A 162 33.70 24.19 -11.18
C VAL A 162 34.58 24.90 -12.20
N GLY A 163 35.23 24.16 -13.12
CA GLY A 163 36.01 24.73 -14.22
C GLY A 163 35.19 25.63 -15.15
N GLN A 164 33.95 25.22 -15.49
CA GLN A 164 33.03 26.07 -16.24
C GLN A 164 32.66 27.34 -15.47
N TRP A 165 32.32 27.22 -14.18
CA TRP A 165 31.95 28.38 -13.34
C TRP A 165 33.11 29.37 -13.17
N ILE A 166 34.35 28.89 -13.05
CA ILE A 166 35.56 29.72 -13.05
C ILE A 166 35.70 30.46 -14.39
N SER A 167 35.57 29.77 -15.52
CA SER A 167 35.64 30.38 -16.86
C SER A 167 34.54 31.44 -17.07
N ASP A 168 33.30 31.11 -16.70
CA ASP A 168 32.13 31.99 -16.81
C ASP A 168 32.24 33.22 -15.90
N ASN A 169 32.99 33.17 -14.80
CA ASN A 169 33.20 34.32 -13.90
C ASN A 169 34.46 35.12 -14.21
N ASN A 170 35.55 34.49 -14.65
CA ASN A 170 36.74 35.21 -15.12
C ASN A 170 36.40 36.10 -16.33
N ASN A 171 35.57 35.60 -17.27
CA ASN A 171 35.01 36.41 -18.37
C ASN A 171 34.10 37.58 -17.93
N LYS A 172 33.73 37.69 -16.64
CA LYS A 172 32.98 38.85 -16.10
C LYS A 172 33.90 39.90 -15.46
N ALA A 173 35.13 39.55 -15.09
CA ALA A 173 36.05 40.47 -14.43
C ALA A 173 36.42 41.69 -15.31
N ASP A 174 36.53 41.48 -16.63
CA ASP A 174 36.87 42.52 -17.60
C ASP A 174 35.73 43.52 -17.90
N ILE A 175 34.52 43.36 -17.32
CA ILE A 175 33.35 44.21 -17.65
C ILE A 175 32.62 44.73 -16.39
N LYS A 176 33.32 45.55 -15.58
CA LYS A 176 32.88 46.93 -15.25
C LYS A 176 33.80 47.65 -14.25
N ALA A 177 34.21 48.86 -14.61
CA ALA A 177 34.63 49.89 -13.67
C ALA A 177 33.49 50.91 -13.43
N LEU A 178 33.56 51.61 -12.30
CA LEU A 178 32.73 52.77 -11.89
C LEU A 178 31.24 52.48 -11.54
N PRO A 179 30.63 53.28 -10.65
CA PRO A 179 31.17 53.69 -9.34
C PRO A 179 30.14 53.49 -8.20
N SER A 180 30.58 53.56 -6.95
CA SER A 180 29.70 53.52 -5.77
C SER A 180 29.33 54.92 -5.27
N ASP A 181 28.03 55.16 -5.09
CA ASP A 181 27.50 56.35 -4.41
C ASP A 181 26.78 55.96 -3.10
N LYS A 182 26.72 56.89 -2.15
CA LYS A 182 26.44 56.60 -0.74
C LYS A 182 24.97 56.73 -0.34
N VAL A 183 24.53 55.87 0.57
CA VAL A 183 23.65 56.22 1.71
C VAL A 183 24.18 55.50 2.97
N ASP A 184 24.02 56.09 4.16
CA ASP A 184 24.76 55.77 5.39
C ASP A 184 23.86 55.84 6.65
N VAL A 185 24.24 55.12 7.73
CA VAL A 185 23.66 55.02 9.11
C VAL A 185 22.13 54.80 9.27
N GLY A 186 21.62 53.99 10.22
CA GLY A 186 22.18 53.17 11.31
C GLY A 186 21.04 52.39 12.01
N ASN A 187 20.93 52.20 13.34
CA ASN A 187 21.85 52.51 14.45
C ASN A 187 21.34 51.89 15.80
N VAL A 188 22.19 51.16 16.57
CA VAL A 188 22.15 51.00 18.07
C VAL A 188 20.96 50.20 18.71
N PRO A 189 21.07 49.58 19.92
CA PRO A 189 22.23 49.28 20.78
C PRO A 189 22.55 47.78 20.96
N SER A 190 23.66 47.51 21.65
CA SER A 190 24.06 46.22 22.20
C SER A 190 24.05 46.25 23.74
N ASP A 191 23.87 45.09 24.39
CA ASP A 191 24.36 44.88 25.75
C ASP A 191 25.09 43.53 25.86
N LYS A 192 26.09 43.43 26.74
CA LYS A 192 26.98 42.26 26.91
C LYS A 192 27.12 41.87 28.37
N LYS A 193 27.46 40.60 28.63
CA LYS A 193 28.52 40.20 29.58
C LYS A 193 29.00 38.75 29.33
N ASP A 194 30.32 38.57 29.41
CA ASP A 194 31.16 37.48 29.97
C ASP A 194 30.64 36.02 29.89
N VAL A 195 31.40 34.95 29.59
CA VAL A 195 32.84 34.59 29.59
C VAL A 195 33.07 33.58 28.42
N GLY A 196 34.22 33.35 27.78
CA GLY A 196 35.61 33.83 27.91
C GLY A 196 36.51 33.16 26.83
N ASP A 197 37.84 33.12 27.02
CA ASP A 197 38.79 32.87 25.91
C ASP A 197 39.12 31.41 25.55
N ALA A 198 39.35 31.19 24.25
CA ALA A 198 40.13 30.09 23.67
C ALA A 198 40.91 30.63 22.43
N PRO A 199 42.12 30.12 22.12
CA PRO A 199 43.06 30.84 21.26
C PRO A 199 42.74 30.78 19.75
N SER A 200 43.23 31.79 19.03
CA SER A 200 43.09 31.93 17.58
C SER A 200 44.33 31.44 16.82
N ASP A 201 44.21 30.35 16.07
CA ASP A 201 45.12 30.03 14.97
C ASP A 201 44.42 30.28 13.63
N LYS A 202 44.98 31.21 12.83
CA LYS A 202 44.60 31.38 11.43
C LYS A 202 45.47 30.46 10.57
N ALA A 203 44.89 29.41 10.02
CA ALA A 203 45.50 28.71 8.89
C ALA A 203 45.28 29.53 7.60
N ASP A 204 46.34 29.73 6.82
CA ASP A 204 46.20 30.27 5.46
C ASP A 204 45.38 29.32 4.59
N VAL A 205 44.40 29.87 3.87
CA VAL A 205 43.68 29.15 2.82
C VAL A 205 44.47 29.35 1.53
N GLY A 206 45.33 28.38 1.21
CA GLY A 206 46.08 28.39 -0.05
C GLY A 206 45.16 28.23 -1.27
N ASP A 207 45.56 28.83 -2.39
CA ASP A 207 44.83 28.72 -3.66
C ASP A 207 44.65 27.25 -4.10
N PRO A 208 43.49 26.90 -4.69
CA PRO A 208 43.26 25.55 -5.20
C PRO A 208 44.19 25.25 -6.39
N HIS A 209 44.91 24.13 -6.30
CA HIS A 209 45.83 23.70 -7.36
C HIS A 209 45.07 23.48 -8.68
N PRO A 210 45.44 24.14 -9.79
CA PRO A 210 44.61 24.18 -11.00
C PRO A 210 44.35 22.80 -11.62
N ASP A 211 45.28 21.85 -11.44
CA ASP A 211 45.23 20.50 -12.01
C ASP A 211 44.18 19.57 -11.35
N LYS A 212 43.59 19.94 -10.21
CA LYS A 212 42.55 19.13 -9.52
C LYS A 212 41.12 19.37 -10.04
N VAL A 213 40.87 20.40 -10.87
CA VAL A 213 39.52 20.92 -11.11
C VAL A 213 38.67 20.08 -12.08
N ASP A 214 39.27 19.40 -13.06
CA ASP A 214 38.55 18.79 -14.20
C ASP A 214 38.52 17.25 -14.20
N SER A 215 38.32 16.60 -13.04
CA SER A 215 38.27 15.13 -12.91
C SER A 215 37.15 14.43 -13.72
N TYR A 216 36.19 15.18 -14.26
CA TYR A 216 35.08 14.70 -15.10
C TYR A 216 35.11 15.21 -16.56
N GLY A 217 36.06 16.07 -16.92
CA GLY A 217 36.06 16.77 -18.21
C GLY A 217 34.76 17.55 -18.46
N SER A 218 34.29 17.58 -19.71
CA SER A 218 33.07 18.30 -20.11
C SER A 218 31.74 17.64 -19.69
N CYS A 219 31.78 16.51 -18.98
CA CYS A 219 30.65 15.61 -18.73
C CYS A 219 30.16 15.69 -17.27
N SER A 220 29.65 16.85 -16.84
CA SER A 220 29.13 17.08 -15.49
C SER A 220 27.96 16.13 -15.13
N PRO A 221 27.91 15.53 -13.93
CA PRO A 221 26.84 14.60 -13.54
C PRO A 221 25.51 15.30 -13.21
N PHE A 222 24.40 14.58 -13.42
CA PHE A 222 23.14 14.88 -12.73
C PHE A 222 23.21 14.39 -11.28
N LEU A 223 22.69 15.20 -10.35
CA LEU A 223 22.30 14.70 -9.03
C LEU A 223 20.96 13.96 -9.16
N VAL A 224 20.96 12.66 -8.92
CA VAL A 224 19.80 11.78 -8.92
C VAL A 224 19.21 11.70 -7.50
N TYR A 225 17.89 11.73 -7.42
CA TYR A 225 17.11 11.54 -6.19
C TYR A 225 16.27 10.27 -6.28
N ASP A 226 16.42 9.41 -5.27
CA ASP A 226 15.59 8.26 -4.99
C ASP A 226 14.79 8.53 -3.70
N ALA A 227 13.46 8.52 -3.82
CA ALA A 227 12.53 8.76 -2.71
C ALA A 227 12.34 7.55 -1.78
N LEU A 228 13.03 6.42 -2.03
CA LEU A 228 12.96 5.19 -1.24
C LEU A 228 11.55 4.61 -1.07
N GLY A 229 10.65 4.90 -2.03
CA GLY A 229 9.23 4.52 -1.99
C GLY A 229 8.29 5.56 -1.35
N SER A 230 8.80 6.72 -0.92
CA SER A 230 7.95 7.78 -0.36
C SER A 230 7.26 8.62 -1.43
N ASP A 231 5.95 8.80 -1.29
CA ASP A 231 5.16 9.77 -2.07
C ASP A 231 5.41 11.23 -1.66
N LYS A 232 6.12 11.49 -0.56
CA LYS A 232 6.41 12.85 -0.08
C LYS A 232 7.39 13.56 -1.03
N PRO A 233 7.00 14.69 -1.64
CA PRO A 233 7.85 15.33 -2.64
C PRO A 233 9.03 16.06 -2.00
N LEU A 234 10.21 15.98 -2.62
CA LEU A 234 11.45 16.54 -2.12
C LEU A 234 11.31 18.05 -1.83
N SER A 235 11.41 18.46 -0.57
CA SER A 235 11.30 19.87 -0.19
C SER A 235 12.58 20.64 -0.50
N ARG A 236 12.43 21.90 -0.92
CA ARG A 236 13.55 22.80 -1.28
C ARG A 236 14.55 22.94 -0.16
N ASN A 237 14.07 23.08 1.07
CA ASN A 237 14.92 23.31 2.23
C ASN A 237 15.74 22.06 2.61
N HIS A 238 15.20 20.85 2.43
CA HIS A 238 15.95 19.61 2.60
C HIS A 238 16.96 19.42 1.46
N ALA A 239 16.55 19.56 0.19
CA ALA A 239 17.45 19.45 -0.96
C ALA A 239 18.63 20.44 -0.89
N ARG A 240 18.40 21.69 -0.45
CA ARG A 240 19.46 22.68 -0.23
C ARG A 240 20.45 22.26 0.87
N ARG A 241 19.97 21.69 1.98
CA ARG A 241 20.86 21.13 3.03
C ARG A 241 21.66 19.93 2.51
N VAL A 242 21.04 19.03 1.77
CA VAL A 242 21.67 17.85 1.15
C VAL A 242 22.77 18.27 0.17
N VAL A 243 22.44 19.09 -0.82
CA VAL A 243 23.40 19.58 -1.83
C VAL A 243 24.56 20.32 -1.18
N ARG A 244 24.27 21.21 -0.22
CA ARG A 244 25.31 21.90 0.54
C ARG A 244 26.25 20.91 1.25
N ALA A 245 25.71 19.92 1.96
CA ALA A 245 26.50 18.94 2.68
C ALA A 245 27.30 18.01 1.77
N ILE A 246 26.86 17.75 0.53
CA ILE A 246 27.67 17.03 -0.46
C ILE A 246 28.87 17.91 -0.85
N LEU A 247 28.63 19.14 -1.32
CA LEU A 247 29.69 20.02 -1.83
C LEU A 247 30.69 20.43 -0.73
N GLU A 248 30.22 20.86 0.45
CA GLU A 248 31.07 21.33 1.56
C GLU A 248 31.83 20.23 2.32
N ARG A 249 31.51 18.94 2.10
CA ARG A 249 32.09 17.82 2.91
C ARG A 249 32.68 16.69 2.07
N LYS A 250 32.05 16.31 0.96
CA LYS A 250 32.59 15.32 0.01
C LYS A 250 33.55 15.98 -0.98
N TYR A 251 33.21 17.19 -1.44
CA TYR A 251 33.97 17.91 -2.47
C TYR A 251 34.63 19.21 -1.94
N ALA A 252 34.97 19.23 -0.65
CA ALA A 252 35.49 20.40 0.06
C ALA A 252 36.79 20.99 -0.57
N GLU A 253 37.65 20.15 -1.15
CA GLU A 253 38.87 20.60 -1.85
C GLU A 253 38.60 21.15 -3.27
N LEU A 254 37.40 20.92 -3.82
CA LEU A 254 37.06 21.22 -5.21
C LEU A 254 36.04 22.35 -5.35
N CYS A 255 35.24 22.64 -4.31
CA CYS A 255 34.08 23.54 -4.40
C CYS A 255 34.28 24.83 -3.57
N PRO A 256 34.66 25.97 -4.19
CA PRO A 256 34.72 27.26 -3.52
C PRO A 256 33.35 27.68 -2.90
N PRO A 257 33.32 28.45 -1.80
CA PRO A 257 32.06 28.85 -1.15
C PRO A 257 31.05 29.52 -2.08
N ASP A 258 31.49 30.42 -2.97
CA ASP A 258 30.61 31.10 -3.93
C ASP A 258 30.01 30.16 -4.98
N TYR A 259 30.74 29.10 -5.35
CA TYR A 259 30.21 28.02 -6.20
C TYR A 259 29.16 27.20 -5.44
N VAL A 260 29.39 26.89 -4.15
CA VAL A 260 28.40 26.21 -3.30
C VAL A 260 27.12 27.04 -3.18
N GLU A 261 27.22 28.35 -2.92
CA GLU A 261 26.04 29.23 -2.89
C GLU A 261 25.34 29.31 -4.24
N MET A 262 26.08 29.38 -5.35
CA MET A 262 25.52 29.38 -6.71
C MET A 262 24.68 28.11 -6.96
N VAL A 263 25.23 26.93 -6.66
CA VAL A 263 24.50 25.65 -6.81
C VAL A 263 23.32 25.56 -5.83
N VAL A 264 23.48 25.89 -4.55
CA VAL A 264 22.43 25.77 -3.53
C VAL A 264 21.28 26.77 -3.78
N THR A 265 21.58 28.00 -4.17
CA THR A 265 20.54 29.01 -4.47
C THR A 265 19.80 28.74 -5.78
N SER A 266 20.41 28.04 -6.74
CA SER A 266 19.76 27.63 -7.99
C SER A 266 18.49 26.80 -7.78
N ILE A 267 18.42 26.03 -6.69
CA ILE A 267 17.28 25.20 -6.30
C ILE A 267 16.14 26.13 -5.80
N LYS A 268 15.34 26.65 -6.74
CA LYS A 268 14.33 27.69 -6.47
C LYS A 268 12.93 27.15 -6.17
N GLN A 269 12.53 26.06 -6.82
CA GLN A 269 11.17 25.50 -6.72
C GLN A 269 10.95 24.72 -5.41
N ASN A 270 9.73 24.77 -4.87
CA ASN A 270 9.29 23.96 -3.72
C ASN A 270 7.86 23.42 -4.00
N PRO A 271 7.65 22.09 -4.09
CA PRO A 271 8.68 21.05 -4.06
C PRO A 271 9.71 21.18 -5.18
N VAL A 272 10.84 20.51 -5.01
CA VAL A 272 11.92 20.49 -5.99
C VAL A 272 11.49 19.71 -7.23
N LYS A 273 11.81 20.23 -8.40
CA LYS A 273 11.48 19.59 -9.67
C LYS A 273 12.33 18.34 -9.86
N ILE A 274 11.68 17.19 -9.94
CA ILE A 274 12.30 15.94 -10.39
C ILE A 274 11.98 15.76 -11.87
N ARG A 275 12.93 15.25 -12.65
CA ARG A 275 12.77 14.95 -14.07
C ARG A 275 11.63 13.92 -14.27
N PRO A 276 10.83 14.01 -15.36
CA PRO A 276 9.95 12.91 -15.75
C PRO A 276 10.77 11.67 -16.11
N PHE A 277 10.15 10.49 -16.07
CA PHE A 277 10.78 9.27 -16.61
C PHE A 277 11.05 9.44 -18.11
N CYS A 278 12.24 9.08 -18.57
CA CYS A 278 12.66 9.18 -19.97
C CYS A 278 12.95 7.81 -20.60
N HIS A 279 13.32 6.81 -19.80
CA HIS A 279 13.78 5.50 -20.26
C HIS A 279 12.86 4.35 -19.86
N VAL A 280 12.03 4.56 -18.84
CA VAL A 280 11.03 3.63 -18.33
C VAL A 280 9.64 4.26 -18.48
N ARG A 281 8.63 3.46 -18.83
CA ARG A 281 7.24 3.88 -18.66
C ARG A 281 6.79 3.37 -17.28
N PRO A 282 6.40 4.24 -16.33
CA PRO A 282 5.76 3.77 -15.12
C PRO A 282 4.48 3.01 -15.50
N GLU A 283 4.27 1.83 -14.92
CA GLU A 283 3.13 1.01 -15.26
C GLU A 283 1.84 1.68 -14.77
N LYS A 284 1.03 2.16 -15.73
CA LYS A 284 -0.30 2.66 -15.43
C LYS A 284 -1.18 1.50 -15.03
N VAL A 285 -1.48 1.40 -13.73
CA VAL A 285 -2.55 0.55 -13.19
C VAL A 285 -3.79 0.69 -14.07
N LYS A 286 -4.29 -0.44 -14.59
CA LYS A 286 -5.57 -0.46 -15.32
C LYS A 286 -6.71 -0.29 -14.31
N LYS A 287 -7.01 0.97 -13.93
CA LYS A 287 -8.15 1.29 -13.04
C LYS A 287 -9.52 0.84 -13.59
N ASN A 288 -9.59 0.47 -14.87
CA ASN A 288 -10.77 -0.16 -15.47
C ASN A 288 -10.51 -1.67 -15.62
N VAL A 289 -11.20 -2.48 -14.80
CA VAL A 289 -11.42 -3.91 -15.09
C VAL A 289 -12.32 -4.00 -16.32
N ASP A 290 -11.87 -4.71 -17.35
CA ASP A 290 -12.66 -4.91 -18.57
C ASP A 290 -13.68 -6.03 -18.35
N SER A 291 -14.94 -5.65 -18.10
CA SER A 291 -16.01 -6.55 -17.64
C SER A 291 -16.58 -7.47 -18.74
N GLY A 292 -15.74 -7.91 -19.68
CA GLY A 292 -16.12 -8.63 -20.90
C GLY A 292 -16.12 -10.16 -20.80
N LEU A 293 -15.67 -10.74 -19.69
CA LEU A 293 -15.53 -12.19 -19.51
C LEU A 293 -16.32 -12.71 -18.30
N LYS A 294 -16.65 -14.01 -18.33
CA LYS A 294 -17.10 -14.75 -17.13
C LYS A 294 -15.91 -14.93 -16.21
N GLU A 295 -15.65 -13.90 -15.41
CA GLU A 295 -14.50 -13.85 -14.53
C GLU A 295 -14.56 -14.94 -13.45
N LYS A 296 -13.38 -15.39 -13.03
CA LYS A 296 -13.15 -16.40 -11.99
C LYS A 296 -12.14 -15.87 -10.99
N ILE A 297 -12.29 -16.30 -9.74
CA ILE A 297 -11.31 -16.03 -8.67
C ILE A 297 -9.98 -16.69 -9.05
N ALA A 298 -8.92 -15.89 -9.15
CA ALA A 298 -7.56 -16.43 -9.33
C ALA A 298 -7.12 -17.15 -8.06
N LEU A 299 -6.87 -18.46 -8.13
CA LEU A 299 -6.45 -19.29 -7.00
C LEU A 299 -4.96 -19.63 -7.13
N VAL A 300 -4.16 -19.21 -6.16
CA VAL A 300 -2.75 -19.62 -6.04
C VAL A 300 -2.59 -20.45 -4.77
N ILE A 301 -1.84 -21.55 -4.87
CA ILE A 301 -1.57 -22.48 -3.76
C ILE A 301 -0.05 -22.61 -3.65
N ASN A 302 0.55 -22.45 -2.47
CA ASN A 302 2.01 -22.47 -2.40
C ASN A 302 2.60 -23.87 -2.65
N LYS A 303 3.54 -23.94 -3.59
CA LYS A 303 4.31 -25.15 -3.89
C LYS A 303 5.03 -25.65 -2.63
N ARG A 304 5.01 -26.97 -2.41
CA ARG A 304 5.66 -27.67 -1.29
C ARG A 304 5.11 -27.33 0.11
N HIS A 305 3.91 -26.77 0.23
CA HIS A 305 3.30 -26.44 1.54
C HIS A 305 3.22 -27.63 2.52
N GLU A 306 3.26 -28.86 2.00
CA GLU A 306 3.12 -30.12 2.73
C GLU A 306 4.40 -30.58 3.46
N ILE A 307 5.58 -30.06 3.11
CA ILE A 307 6.85 -30.46 3.74
C ILE A 307 6.94 -30.06 5.21
N HIS A 308 6.25 -28.98 5.59
CA HIS A 308 6.18 -28.50 6.97
C HIS A 308 5.12 -29.27 7.75
N HIS A 309 5.42 -30.50 8.19
CA HIS A 309 4.46 -31.34 8.90
C HIS A 309 5.00 -31.74 10.28
N ILE A 310 4.37 -31.20 11.32
CA ILE A 310 4.68 -31.47 12.73
C ILE A 310 3.62 -32.45 13.24
N HIS A 311 4.07 -33.57 13.82
CA HIS A 311 3.22 -34.65 14.32
C HIS A 311 3.01 -34.58 15.85
N GLU A 312 3.37 -33.47 16.48
CA GLU A 312 3.45 -33.33 17.93
C GLU A 312 2.09 -32.95 18.55
N ARG A 313 1.83 -33.46 19.75
CA ARG A 313 0.50 -33.40 20.37
C ARG A 313 0.15 -31.96 20.75
N GLY A 314 -0.85 -31.39 20.08
CA GLY A 314 -1.32 -30.02 20.26
C GLY A 314 -1.07 -29.12 19.05
N TYR A 315 -0.21 -29.53 18.11
CA TYR A 315 0.02 -28.79 16.89
C TYR A 315 -1.14 -29.01 15.90
N VAL A 316 -1.96 -27.99 15.67
CA VAL A 316 -3.21 -28.07 14.86
C VAL A 316 -3.01 -27.72 13.38
N GLU A 317 -1.98 -26.95 13.05
CA GLU A 317 -1.69 -26.44 11.71
C GLU A 317 -1.13 -27.58 10.82
N SER A 318 -1.96 -28.21 9.98
CA SER A 318 -1.60 -29.45 9.27
C SER A 318 -1.81 -29.39 7.75
N PRO A 319 -1.03 -30.15 6.93
CA PRO A 319 -1.16 -30.17 5.47
C PRO A 319 -2.54 -30.61 4.96
N VAL A 320 -3.36 -31.21 5.82
CA VAL A 320 -4.75 -31.58 5.53
C VAL A 320 -5.62 -30.34 5.28
N ARG A 321 -5.35 -29.20 5.94
CA ARG A 321 -6.13 -27.95 5.83
C ARG A 321 -6.34 -27.50 4.38
N VAL A 322 -5.24 -27.39 3.63
CA VAL A 322 -5.25 -27.00 2.20
C VAL A 322 -6.10 -27.96 1.37
N ARG A 323 -5.93 -29.29 1.55
CA ARG A 323 -6.72 -30.30 0.81
C ARG A 323 -8.20 -30.30 1.21
N SER A 324 -8.52 -30.09 2.49
CA SER A 324 -9.90 -29.89 2.96
C SER A 324 -10.56 -28.67 2.30
N ILE A 325 -9.83 -27.57 2.12
CA ILE A 325 -10.34 -26.37 1.43
C ILE A 325 -10.55 -26.65 -0.06
N LEU A 326 -9.50 -27.11 -0.77
CA LEU A 326 -9.55 -27.41 -2.21
C LEU A 326 -10.73 -28.31 -2.57
N SER A 327 -10.88 -29.43 -1.85
CA SER A 327 -11.93 -30.42 -2.12
C SER A 327 -13.37 -29.90 -1.97
N GLU A 328 -13.59 -28.71 -1.40
CA GLU A 328 -14.88 -28.04 -1.35
C GLU A 328 -14.98 -26.82 -2.28
N ILE A 329 -13.91 -26.05 -2.47
CA ILE A 329 -13.95 -24.87 -3.34
C ILE A 329 -13.92 -25.23 -4.84
N GLU A 330 -13.22 -26.30 -5.23
CA GLU A 330 -13.17 -26.78 -6.62
C GLU A 330 -14.56 -27.15 -7.15
N LYS A 331 -15.40 -27.73 -6.30
CA LYS A 331 -16.80 -28.13 -6.60
C LYS A 331 -17.68 -26.96 -7.07
N THR A 332 -17.29 -25.72 -6.80
CA THR A 332 -18.07 -24.52 -7.17
C THR A 332 -17.85 -24.09 -8.63
N GLY A 333 -16.74 -24.48 -9.24
CA GLY A 333 -16.30 -23.96 -10.54
C GLY A 333 -15.89 -22.48 -10.57
N LEU A 334 -15.95 -21.75 -9.44
CA LEU A 334 -15.68 -20.30 -9.34
C LEU A 334 -14.21 -19.91 -9.51
N PHE A 335 -13.30 -20.89 -9.41
CA PHE A 335 -11.86 -20.66 -9.32
C PHE A 335 -11.12 -21.01 -10.60
N ASP A 336 -9.96 -20.38 -10.76
CA ASP A 336 -9.03 -20.53 -11.87
C ASP A 336 -7.62 -20.70 -11.26
N ILE A 337 -7.05 -21.90 -11.33
CA ILE A 337 -5.79 -22.20 -10.64
C ILE A 337 -4.62 -21.64 -11.45
N MET A 338 -3.87 -20.73 -10.83
CA MET A 338 -2.67 -20.12 -11.38
C MET A 338 -1.42 -20.77 -10.77
N GLU A 339 -0.37 -20.93 -11.59
CA GLU A 339 0.92 -21.42 -11.11
C GLU A 339 1.63 -20.33 -10.29
N THR A 340 2.18 -20.72 -9.13
CA THR A 340 3.01 -19.83 -8.30
C THR A 340 4.29 -19.41 -9.03
N GLU A 341 4.46 -18.09 -9.21
CA GLU A 341 5.69 -17.45 -9.67
C GLU A 341 6.65 -17.21 -8.49
N ALA A 342 7.97 -17.20 -8.74
CA ALA A 342 8.98 -16.94 -7.72
C ALA A 342 9.42 -15.47 -7.73
N PHE A 343 9.28 -14.80 -6.60
CA PHE A 343 9.60 -13.38 -6.44
C PHE A 343 10.98 -13.15 -5.80
N PRO A 344 11.57 -11.94 -5.89
CA PRO A 344 12.78 -11.60 -5.15
C PRO A 344 12.54 -11.48 -3.64
N ASP A 345 13.51 -11.90 -2.83
CA ASP A 345 13.42 -11.82 -1.36
C ASP A 345 13.45 -10.37 -0.81
N THR A 346 13.59 -9.36 -1.69
CA THR A 346 13.49 -7.93 -1.34
C THR A 346 12.13 -7.57 -0.76
N HIS A 347 11.04 -8.20 -1.22
CA HIS A 347 9.70 -7.99 -0.66
C HIS A 347 9.58 -8.49 0.78
N ILE A 348 10.40 -9.48 1.16
CA ILE A 348 10.48 -10.00 2.54
C ILE A 348 11.36 -9.08 3.39
N HIS A 349 12.52 -8.67 2.87
CA HIS A 349 13.42 -7.70 3.52
C HIS A 349 12.85 -6.28 3.63
N GLY A 350 11.75 -5.96 2.94
CA GLY A 350 11.00 -4.72 3.13
C GLY A 350 10.04 -4.74 4.34
N ILE A 351 9.81 -5.93 4.92
CA ILE A 351 8.85 -6.17 6.00
C ILE A 351 9.55 -6.67 7.27
N HIS A 352 10.35 -7.73 7.15
CA HIS A 352 11.02 -8.38 8.27
C HIS A 352 12.49 -7.99 8.37
N ASP A 353 12.99 -7.83 9.60
CA ASP A 353 14.34 -7.39 9.89
C ASP A 353 15.39 -8.42 9.47
N ALA A 354 16.56 -7.91 9.06
CA ALA A 354 17.63 -8.74 8.52
C ALA A 354 18.31 -9.65 9.56
N ASP A 355 18.25 -9.35 10.85
CA ASP A 355 18.78 -10.23 11.91
C ASP A 355 17.83 -11.41 12.17
N TYR A 356 16.53 -11.13 12.27
CA TYR A 356 15.47 -12.12 12.37
C TYR A 356 15.43 -13.07 11.16
N LEU A 357 15.45 -12.54 9.93
CA LEU A 357 15.45 -13.38 8.72
C LEU A 357 16.71 -14.24 8.61
N ALA A 358 17.88 -13.70 8.94
CA ALA A 358 19.12 -14.47 8.95
C ALA A 358 19.08 -15.59 10.01
N TYR A 359 18.51 -15.32 11.19
CA TYR A 359 18.29 -16.33 12.22
C TYR A 359 17.33 -17.42 11.74
N LEU A 360 16.16 -17.07 11.20
CA LEU A 360 15.14 -18.02 10.77
C LEU A 360 15.68 -19.01 9.72
N VAL A 361 16.45 -18.51 8.75
CA VAL A 361 17.13 -19.36 7.75
C VAL A 361 18.15 -20.28 8.41
N SER A 362 19.07 -19.74 9.23
CA SER A 362 20.13 -20.54 9.88
C SER A 362 19.55 -21.62 10.79
N ALA A 363 18.54 -21.27 11.61
CA ALA A 363 17.86 -22.20 12.51
C ALA A 363 17.12 -23.32 11.76
N CYS A 364 16.53 -23.04 10.60
CA CYS A 364 16.02 -24.09 9.71
C CYS A 364 17.15 -24.96 9.16
N GLU A 365 18.23 -24.40 8.62
CA GLU A 365 19.33 -25.18 8.03
C GLU A 365 20.08 -26.05 9.05
N GLU A 366 20.24 -25.57 10.29
CA GLU A 366 20.89 -26.24 11.42
C GLU A 366 20.00 -27.29 12.11
N THR A 367 18.67 -27.15 12.08
CA THR A 367 17.76 -28.09 12.74
C THR A 367 17.76 -29.45 12.02
N ALA A 368 18.05 -30.51 12.78
CA ALA A 368 18.10 -31.86 12.25
C ALA A 368 16.75 -32.31 11.65
N GLU A 369 16.82 -33.19 10.64
CA GLU A 369 15.63 -33.68 9.96
C GLU A 369 14.76 -34.54 10.89
N GLY A 370 13.44 -34.30 10.85
CA GLY A 370 12.50 -34.92 11.80
C GLY A 370 12.63 -34.40 13.24
N LYS A 371 13.27 -33.24 13.47
CA LYS A 371 13.33 -32.54 14.76
C LYS A 371 12.71 -31.15 14.68
N SER A 372 12.27 -30.71 15.86
CA SER A 372 11.63 -29.42 16.14
C SER A 372 12.43 -28.72 17.23
N LEU A 373 12.64 -27.42 17.07
CA LEU A 373 13.30 -26.53 18.02
C LEU A 373 12.25 -25.59 18.62
N TYR A 374 11.90 -25.82 19.89
CA TYR A 374 10.88 -25.05 20.60
C TYR A 374 11.50 -23.93 21.46
N PRO A 375 10.99 -22.69 21.38
CA PRO A 375 11.36 -21.60 22.29
C PRO A 375 10.82 -21.84 23.71
N TYR A 376 11.64 -21.56 24.73
CA TYR A 376 11.27 -21.75 26.14
C TYR A 376 11.81 -20.68 27.12
N VAL A 377 12.59 -19.70 26.64
CA VAL A 377 13.13 -18.57 27.44
C VAL A 377 13.04 -17.29 26.62
N PHE A 378 12.32 -16.29 27.15
CA PHE A 378 11.95 -15.07 26.40
C PHE A 378 12.57 -13.81 27.04
N PRO A 379 13.18 -12.89 26.26
CA PRO A 379 13.88 -11.70 26.78
C PRO A 379 12.91 -10.55 27.10
N ILE A 380 11.99 -10.76 28.05
CA ILE A 380 10.92 -9.80 28.39
C ILE A 380 11.47 -8.43 28.83
N ARG A 381 12.52 -8.40 29.67
CA ARG A 381 13.04 -7.16 30.27
C ARG A 381 14.21 -6.50 29.54
N ASN A 382 14.90 -7.23 28.65
CA ASN A 382 16.10 -6.72 27.99
C ASN A 382 16.36 -7.48 26.67
N LYS A 383 16.03 -6.84 25.55
CA LYS A 383 16.26 -7.36 24.18
C LYS A 383 17.55 -6.84 23.53
N THR A 384 18.48 -6.22 24.28
CA THR A 384 19.65 -5.53 23.69
C THR A 384 20.76 -6.44 23.15
N ARG A 385 20.78 -7.73 23.52
CA ARG A 385 21.79 -8.70 23.08
C ARG A 385 21.16 -10.08 22.90
N PRO A 386 21.25 -10.72 21.72
CA PRO A 386 20.83 -12.10 21.55
C PRO A 386 21.73 -13.06 22.34
N PRO A 387 21.20 -14.18 22.86
CA PRO A 387 22.01 -15.23 23.48
C PRO A 387 22.89 -15.93 22.42
N ARG A 388 24.01 -16.51 22.86
CA ARG A 388 24.89 -17.31 21.99
C ARG A 388 24.49 -18.79 21.90
N GLU A 389 23.63 -19.26 22.79
CA GLU A 389 23.24 -20.66 22.86
C GLU A 389 22.02 -20.91 21.95
N THR A 390 22.18 -21.82 21.00
CA THR A 390 21.22 -22.04 19.89
C THR A 390 19.90 -22.66 20.34
N THR A 391 19.85 -23.28 21.52
CA THR A 391 18.63 -23.76 22.18
C THR A 391 17.81 -22.64 22.82
N VAL A 392 18.46 -21.56 23.27
CA VAL A 392 17.85 -20.40 23.95
C VAL A 392 17.47 -19.30 22.96
N LEU A 393 18.24 -19.16 21.87
CA LEU A 393 18.02 -18.16 20.82
C LEU A 393 16.62 -18.14 20.16
N PRO A 394 15.85 -19.25 20.02
CA PRO A 394 14.50 -19.19 19.44
C PRO A 394 13.57 -18.24 20.20
N GLY A 395 13.64 -18.22 21.54
CA GLY A 395 12.79 -17.35 22.35
C GLY A 395 13.19 -15.87 22.33
N TYR A 396 14.32 -15.50 21.71
CA TYR A 396 14.63 -14.10 21.40
C TYR A 396 13.90 -13.59 20.15
N TYR A 397 13.53 -14.50 19.24
CA TYR A 397 12.83 -14.22 17.98
C TYR A 397 11.41 -14.83 17.93
N CYS A 398 10.85 -15.31 19.05
CA CYS A 398 9.49 -15.86 19.11
C CYS A 398 8.66 -15.19 20.20
N ILE A 399 7.34 -15.13 20.00
CA ILE A 399 6.36 -14.60 20.97
C ILE A 399 5.56 -15.69 21.71
N ASP A 400 5.71 -16.98 21.34
CA ASP A 400 5.00 -18.11 21.96
C ASP A 400 5.91 -19.33 22.21
N THR A 401 5.36 -20.40 22.81
CA THR A 401 6.03 -21.69 23.12
C THR A 401 5.60 -22.88 22.25
N PHE A 402 4.67 -22.70 21.31
CA PHE A 402 3.98 -23.75 20.54
C PHE A 402 4.20 -23.69 19.03
N THR A 403 4.90 -22.66 18.53
CA THR A 403 5.42 -22.54 17.17
C THR A 403 6.88 -23.00 17.13
N PRO A 404 7.21 -24.19 16.61
CA PRO A 404 8.58 -24.68 16.56
C PRO A 404 9.28 -24.37 15.23
N ILE A 405 10.57 -24.07 15.28
CA ILE A 405 11.39 -24.11 14.05
C ILE A 405 11.73 -25.58 13.74
N ASN A 406 11.49 -25.99 12.49
CA ASN A 406 12.08 -27.19 11.92
C ASN A 406 12.68 -26.87 10.55
N ARG A 407 13.43 -27.82 9.99
CA ARG A 407 14.14 -27.68 8.70
C ARG A 407 13.27 -27.25 7.51
N ASN A 408 11.97 -27.48 7.62
CA ASN A 408 10.99 -27.25 6.56
C ASN A 408 10.12 -25.99 6.78
N ALA A 409 10.27 -25.27 7.89
CA ALA A 409 9.48 -24.08 8.21
C ALA A 409 9.74 -22.92 7.23
N TYR A 410 10.98 -22.41 7.14
CA TYR A 410 11.32 -21.33 6.21
C TYR A 410 11.05 -21.71 4.74
N PRO A 411 11.44 -22.90 4.22
CA PRO A 411 11.13 -23.28 2.84
C PRO A 411 9.63 -23.31 2.50
N ALA A 412 8.75 -23.70 3.44
CA ALA A 412 7.31 -23.67 3.24
C ALA A 412 6.74 -22.25 3.33
N ALA A 413 7.12 -21.49 4.36
CA ALA A 413 6.70 -20.09 4.55
C ALA A 413 7.13 -19.21 3.38
N ARG A 414 8.35 -19.41 2.85
CA ARG A 414 8.84 -18.70 1.67
C ARG A 414 7.97 -18.97 0.44
N GLY A 415 7.50 -20.21 0.26
CA GLY A 415 6.52 -20.53 -0.78
C GLY A 415 5.18 -19.81 -0.58
N GLY A 416 4.74 -19.62 0.68
CA GLY A 416 3.55 -18.84 1.04
C GLY A 416 3.63 -17.41 0.49
N VAL A 417 4.76 -16.74 0.70
CA VAL A 417 5.02 -15.40 0.18
C VAL A 417 4.95 -15.34 -1.34
N ASP A 418 5.55 -16.30 -2.05
CA ASP A 418 5.47 -16.37 -3.52
C ASP A 418 4.02 -16.52 -4.02
N ALA A 419 3.19 -17.31 -3.33
CA ALA A 419 1.78 -17.47 -3.67
C ALA A 419 0.96 -16.20 -3.38
N ALA A 420 1.21 -15.52 -2.26
CA ALA A 420 0.58 -14.25 -1.91
C ALA A 420 0.94 -13.14 -2.92
N LEU A 421 2.21 -13.03 -3.32
CA LEU A 421 2.67 -12.08 -4.34
C LEU A 421 2.16 -12.42 -5.74
N THR A 422 2.07 -13.71 -6.11
CA THR A 422 1.41 -14.13 -7.37
C THR A 422 -0.07 -13.72 -7.39
N ALA A 423 -0.80 -13.91 -6.28
CA ALA A 423 -2.20 -13.52 -6.17
C ALA A 423 -2.40 -11.99 -6.15
N ALA A 424 -1.46 -11.24 -5.55
CA ALA A 424 -1.44 -9.78 -5.61
C ALA A 424 -1.19 -9.27 -7.05
N LYS A 425 -0.20 -9.84 -7.75
CA LYS A 425 0.08 -9.57 -9.17
C LYS A 425 -1.15 -9.82 -10.04
N ALA A 426 -1.91 -10.88 -9.79
CA ALA A 426 -3.14 -11.18 -10.54
C ALA A 426 -4.19 -10.05 -10.46
N LEU A 427 -4.28 -9.31 -9.34
CA LEU A 427 -5.14 -8.12 -9.25
C LEU A 427 -4.63 -6.98 -10.14
N LEU A 428 -3.31 -6.73 -10.14
CA LEU A 428 -2.68 -5.69 -10.96
C LEU A 428 -2.82 -5.97 -12.47
N GLU A 429 -2.82 -7.24 -12.86
CA GLU A 429 -3.09 -7.70 -14.23
C GLU A 429 -4.57 -7.54 -14.63
N GLY A 430 -5.46 -7.32 -13.66
CA GLY A 430 -6.86 -6.95 -13.85
C GLY A 430 -7.89 -7.88 -13.22
N ARG A 431 -7.49 -8.89 -12.42
CA ARG A 431 -8.46 -9.72 -11.69
C ARG A 431 -9.18 -8.90 -10.62
N ARG A 432 -10.49 -9.09 -10.53
CA ARG A 432 -11.40 -8.47 -9.58
C ARG A 432 -11.25 -9.06 -8.18
N VAL A 433 -10.96 -10.37 -8.08
CA VAL A 433 -10.68 -11.11 -6.84
C VAL A 433 -9.60 -12.17 -7.06
N SER A 434 -8.67 -12.32 -6.12
CA SER A 434 -7.70 -13.42 -6.05
C SER A 434 -7.66 -14.04 -4.64
N TYR A 435 -7.18 -15.28 -4.55
CA TYR A 435 -7.07 -16.04 -3.31
C TYR A 435 -5.72 -16.78 -3.26
N ALA A 436 -4.89 -16.45 -2.28
CA ALA A 436 -3.69 -17.20 -1.94
C ALA A 436 -4.01 -18.19 -0.82
N LEU A 437 -4.23 -19.45 -1.21
CA LEU A 437 -4.37 -20.57 -0.28
C LEU A 437 -2.97 -21.01 0.19
N VAL A 438 -2.46 -20.27 1.18
CA VAL A 438 -1.10 -20.44 1.73
C VAL A 438 -1.09 -21.36 2.94
N ARG A 439 0.07 -21.99 3.17
CA ARG A 439 0.43 -22.67 4.43
C ARG A 439 1.96 -22.73 4.58
N PRO A 440 2.56 -22.37 5.72
CA PRO A 440 1.94 -21.87 6.96
C PRO A 440 1.26 -20.49 6.81
N PRO A 441 0.42 -20.09 7.78
CA PRO A 441 -0.13 -18.74 7.88
C PRO A 441 0.97 -17.67 8.10
N GLY A 442 0.57 -16.40 8.11
CA GLY A 442 1.47 -15.25 8.22
C GLY A 442 1.10 -14.16 9.24
N HIS A 443 -0.18 -13.95 9.58
CA HIS A 443 -0.60 -12.72 10.28
C HIS A 443 0.03 -12.44 11.65
N HIS A 444 0.46 -13.47 12.40
CA HIS A 444 1.15 -13.34 13.69
C HIS A 444 2.67 -13.09 13.58
N ALA A 445 3.26 -13.11 12.38
CA ALA A 445 4.68 -12.82 12.20
C ALA A 445 4.95 -11.31 12.20
N GLU A 446 5.66 -10.84 13.22
CA GLU A 446 6.08 -9.46 13.44
C GLU A 446 7.32 -9.12 12.59
N ARG A 447 7.73 -7.85 12.56
CA ARG A 447 8.99 -7.39 11.94
C ARG A 447 10.20 -8.20 12.40
N ARG A 448 10.22 -8.58 13.69
CA ARG A 448 11.36 -9.21 14.36
C ARG A 448 11.06 -10.57 15.01
N ALA A 449 9.86 -11.13 14.84
CA ALA A 449 9.49 -12.37 15.51
C ALA A 449 8.53 -13.27 14.73
N PHE A 450 8.64 -14.58 14.96
CA PHE A 450 7.66 -15.59 14.57
C PHE A 450 6.73 -15.94 15.73
N GLY A 451 5.58 -16.55 15.43
CA GLY A 451 4.62 -17.00 16.43
C GLY A 451 3.25 -17.30 15.81
N GLY A 452 2.32 -17.87 16.56
CA GLY A 452 0.98 -18.24 16.08
C GLY A 452 1.00 -19.11 14.83
N PHE A 453 1.92 -20.08 14.75
CA PHE A 453 2.23 -20.90 13.56
C PHE A 453 2.77 -20.13 12.33
N CYS A 454 2.97 -18.82 12.43
CA CYS A 454 3.39 -17.91 11.36
C CYS A 454 4.90 -17.65 11.41
N TYR A 455 5.56 -17.63 10.24
CA TYR A 455 7.01 -17.35 10.13
C TYR A 455 7.37 -16.25 9.13
N LEU A 456 6.46 -15.89 8.22
CA LEU A 456 6.61 -14.77 7.29
C LEU A 456 5.21 -14.20 7.05
N ASN A 457 5.05 -12.89 7.14
CA ASN A 457 3.74 -12.26 7.10
C ASN A 457 3.25 -12.09 5.67
N ASN A 458 2.70 -13.18 5.12
CA ASN A 458 2.14 -13.26 3.76
C ASN A 458 1.23 -12.05 3.45
N THR A 459 0.36 -11.70 4.40
CA THR A 459 -0.61 -10.60 4.30
C THR A 459 0.05 -9.24 4.25
N ALA A 460 0.99 -8.94 5.15
CA ALA A 460 1.73 -7.68 5.14
C ALA A 460 2.65 -7.53 3.91
N ILE A 461 3.31 -8.61 3.47
CA ILE A 461 4.18 -8.58 2.29
C ILE A 461 3.37 -8.32 1.01
N ALA A 462 2.18 -8.94 0.87
CA ALA A 462 1.29 -8.68 -0.26
C ALA A 462 0.68 -7.28 -0.22
N ALA A 463 0.30 -6.78 0.96
CA ALA A 463 -0.19 -5.41 1.13
C ALA A 463 0.88 -4.37 0.76
N GLN A 464 2.13 -4.57 1.18
CA GLN A 464 3.25 -3.70 0.81
C GLN A 464 3.58 -3.74 -0.68
N PHE A 465 3.41 -4.89 -1.35
CA PHE A 465 3.56 -5.00 -2.80
C PHE A 465 2.45 -4.24 -3.54
N LEU A 466 1.18 -4.41 -3.16
CA LEU A 466 0.06 -3.65 -3.74
C LEU A 466 0.16 -2.15 -3.45
N ARG A 467 0.79 -1.75 -2.34
CA ARG A 467 0.97 -0.36 -1.94
C ARG A 467 1.82 0.47 -2.90
N GLU A 468 2.71 -0.15 -3.67
CA GLU A 468 3.43 0.53 -4.76
C GLU A 468 2.50 0.98 -5.91
N HIS A 469 1.24 0.53 -5.92
CA HIS A 469 0.24 0.79 -6.97
C HIS A 469 -1.00 1.58 -6.51
N GLY A 470 -1.23 1.76 -5.21
CA GLY A 470 -2.38 2.53 -4.67
C GLY A 470 -2.51 2.41 -3.14
N ARG A 471 -3.52 3.05 -2.54
CA ARG A 471 -3.83 2.88 -1.10
C ARG A 471 -4.27 1.44 -0.82
N VAL A 472 -3.86 0.86 0.31
CA VAL A 472 -4.24 -0.53 0.68
C VAL A 472 -4.86 -0.56 2.07
N ALA A 473 -6.00 -1.23 2.20
CA ALA A 473 -6.53 -1.63 3.51
C ALA A 473 -6.30 -3.13 3.73
N ILE A 474 -5.94 -3.51 4.95
CA ILE A 474 -5.90 -4.89 5.43
C ILE A 474 -7.11 -5.09 6.35
N LEU A 475 -7.84 -6.17 6.12
CA LEU A 475 -8.96 -6.62 6.94
C LEU A 475 -8.68 -8.04 7.42
N ASP A 476 -8.30 -8.18 8.69
CA ASP A 476 -8.14 -9.48 9.33
C ASP A 476 -9.46 -9.94 9.96
N ILE A 477 -9.90 -11.13 9.55
CA ILE A 477 -11.12 -11.81 9.98
C ILE A 477 -10.85 -13.22 10.49
N ASP A 478 -9.59 -13.52 10.85
CA ASP A 478 -9.23 -14.63 11.73
C ASP A 478 -9.85 -14.44 13.13
N TYR A 479 -9.96 -15.52 13.92
CA TYR A 479 -10.40 -15.41 15.31
C TYR A 479 -9.36 -14.67 16.19
N HIS A 480 -8.09 -14.71 15.83
CA HIS A 480 -7.00 -14.12 16.60
C HIS A 480 -6.57 -12.75 16.04
N HIS A 481 -6.07 -11.88 16.90
CA HIS A 481 -5.53 -10.58 16.47
C HIS A 481 -4.26 -10.78 15.63
N GLY A 482 -4.26 -10.24 14.40
CA GLY A 482 -3.11 -10.20 13.48
C GLY A 482 -1.99 -9.25 13.92
N ASN A 483 -1.45 -9.42 15.13
CA ASN A 483 -0.44 -8.56 15.76
C ASN A 483 0.80 -8.31 14.89
N GLY A 484 1.19 -9.26 14.04
CA GLY A 484 2.27 -9.07 13.10
C GLY A 484 1.97 -7.99 12.09
N GLN A 485 0.74 -7.96 11.55
CA GLN A 485 0.30 -6.88 10.65
C GLN A 485 0.31 -5.53 11.37
N GLN A 486 -0.19 -5.51 12.62
CA GLN A 486 -0.19 -4.30 13.46
C GLN A 486 1.24 -3.78 13.69
N ASP A 487 2.16 -4.59 14.21
CA ASP A 487 3.58 -4.22 14.42
C ASP A 487 4.27 -3.73 13.13
N ILE A 488 3.97 -4.35 12.00
CA ILE A 488 4.55 -3.97 10.71
C ILE A 488 4.07 -2.57 10.26
N PHE A 489 2.81 -2.19 10.49
CA PHE A 489 2.23 -0.94 9.97
C PHE A 489 1.91 0.14 11.02
N TYR A 490 2.14 -0.11 12.31
CA TYR A 490 1.69 0.74 13.43
C TYR A 490 2.02 2.24 13.31
N ASN A 491 3.18 2.57 12.71
CA ASN A 491 3.66 3.94 12.56
C ASN A 491 3.44 4.51 11.13
N ARG A 492 2.46 3.99 10.38
CA ARG A 492 2.21 4.33 8.96
C ARG A 492 0.73 4.63 8.69
N SER A 493 0.47 5.70 7.94
CA SER A 493 -0.87 6.08 7.45
C SER A 493 -1.20 5.57 6.04
N ASP A 494 -0.22 4.98 5.35
CA ASP A 494 -0.35 4.65 3.93
C ASP A 494 -0.92 3.24 3.67
N ILE A 495 -1.01 2.42 4.71
CA ILE A 495 -1.75 1.16 4.76
C ILE A 495 -2.61 1.19 6.03
N LEU A 496 -3.91 0.95 5.90
CA LEU A 496 -4.83 0.81 7.04
C LEU A 496 -4.85 -0.64 7.51
N THR A 497 -4.66 -0.88 8.81
CA THR A 497 -4.90 -2.20 9.44
C THR A 497 -6.21 -2.20 10.21
N VAL A 498 -7.07 -3.20 9.96
CA VAL A 498 -8.30 -3.45 10.72
C VAL A 498 -8.39 -4.94 11.06
N SER A 499 -8.65 -5.27 12.33
CA SER A 499 -8.76 -6.68 12.78
C SER A 499 -9.97 -6.89 13.69
N ILE A 500 -10.70 -7.99 13.49
CA ILE A 500 -11.87 -8.39 14.30
C ILE A 500 -11.58 -9.74 14.93
N HIS A 501 -11.40 -9.79 16.25
CA HIS A 501 -10.81 -10.94 16.94
C HIS A 501 -11.41 -11.14 18.34
N GLY A 502 -11.18 -12.30 18.96
CA GLY A 502 -11.45 -12.50 20.38
C GLY A 502 -10.61 -11.54 21.24
N HIS A 503 -11.20 -10.96 22.29
CA HIS A 503 -10.52 -10.00 23.13
C HIS A 503 -9.23 -10.59 23.75
N PRO A 504 -8.09 -9.88 23.70
CA PRO A 504 -6.82 -10.36 24.28
C PRO A 504 -6.85 -10.69 25.80
N ALA A 505 -7.93 -10.38 26.51
CA ALA A 505 -8.12 -10.83 27.89
C ALA A 505 -8.25 -12.38 28.01
N PHE A 506 -8.68 -13.06 26.94
CA PHE A 506 -8.84 -14.52 26.90
C PHE A 506 -8.29 -15.17 25.61
N ALA A 507 -8.04 -14.41 24.54
CA ALA A 507 -7.54 -14.93 23.27
C ALA A 507 -6.05 -14.60 23.02
N TYR A 508 -5.34 -15.50 22.35
CA TYR A 508 -4.02 -15.24 21.79
C TYR A 508 -4.10 -14.07 20.77
N PRO A 509 -3.18 -13.08 20.78
CA PRO A 509 -1.84 -13.08 21.37
C PRO A 509 -1.72 -12.52 22.79
N TYR A 510 -2.83 -12.25 23.49
CA TYR A 510 -2.94 -11.75 24.88
C TYR A 510 -2.36 -10.36 25.20
N PHE A 511 -1.32 -9.91 24.48
CA PHE A 511 -0.56 -8.70 24.81
C PHE A 511 -0.70 -7.55 23.81
N THR A 512 -1.47 -7.76 22.75
CA THR A 512 -1.85 -6.75 21.73
C THR A 512 -3.23 -7.10 21.17
N GLY A 513 -3.93 -6.13 20.58
CA GLY A 513 -5.31 -6.27 20.08
C GLY A 513 -6.33 -5.50 20.92
N PHE A 514 -5.88 -4.63 21.83
CA PHE A 514 -6.78 -3.79 22.61
C PHE A 514 -7.30 -2.61 21.76
N GLU A 515 -8.49 -2.10 22.07
CA GLU A 515 -9.20 -1.09 21.25
C GLU A 515 -8.51 0.29 21.26
N ASP A 516 -7.67 0.56 22.26
CA ASP A 516 -6.87 1.78 22.40
C ASP A 516 -5.55 1.77 21.59
N GLU A 517 -5.18 0.64 20.97
CA GLU A 517 -4.00 0.50 20.10
C GLU A 517 -4.24 1.08 18.69
N VAL A 518 -4.48 2.39 18.60
CA VAL A 518 -4.92 3.08 17.37
C VAL A 518 -3.78 3.42 16.36
N GLY A 519 -2.55 2.97 16.62
CA GLY A 519 -1.35 3.36 15.87
C GLY A 519 -0.53 4.43 16.60
N ALA A 520 0.61 4.83 16.01
CA ALA A 520 1.51 5.84 16.56
C ALA A 520 2.19 6.70 15.47
N ASP A 521 2.82 7.81 15.84
CA ASP A 521 3.48 8.76 14.92
C ASP A 521 2.60 9.10 13.70
N GLU A 522 3.06 8.83 12.48
CA GLU A 522 2.30 9.07 11.24
C GLU A 522 1.22 8.02 10.97
N GLY A 523 1.07 7.00 11.81
CA GLY A 523 0.04 5.95 11.77
C GLY A 523 -1.06 6.09 12.81
N GLU A 524 -1.07 7.15 13.63
CA GLU A 524 -2.15 7.39 14.60
C GLU A 524 -3.52 7.49 13.89
N GLY A 525 -4.47 6.63 14.28
CA GLY A 525 -5.79 6.48 13.65
C GLY A 525 -5.83 5.52 12.46
N PHE A 526 -4.71 4.90 12.07
CA PHE A 526 -4.61 3.96 10.93
C PHE A 526 -4.45 2.49 11.36
N ASN A 527 -4.52 2.19 12.65
CA ASN A 527 -4.88 0.87 13.16
C ASN A 527 -6.29 0.91 13.79
N LEU A 528 -7.09 -0.13 13.58
CA LEU A 528 -8.38 -0.33 14.25
C LEU A 528 -8.53 -1.79 14.71
N ASN A 529 -8.42 -2.01 16.01
CA ASN A 529 -8.81 -3.26 16.65
C ASN A 529 -10.29 -3.25 16.99
N ILE A 530 -10.95 -4.39 16.77
CA ILE A 530 -12.33 -4.65 17.19
C ILE A 530 -12.32 -5.96 17.99
N PRO A 531 -11.81 -5.93 19.24
CA PRO A 531 -11.90 -7.06 20.15
C PRO A 531 -13.36 -7.32 20.53
N LEU A 532 -13.78 -8.58 20.48
CA LEU A 532 -15.13 -9.02 20.86
C LEU A 532 -15.09 -10.05 22.01
N GLU A 533 -16.25 -10.24 22.64
CA GLU A 533 -16.46 -11.16 23.76
C GLU A 533 -16.17 -12.64 23.44
N GLU A 534 -16.05 -13.46 24.49
CA GLU A 534 -15.75 -14.91 24.35
C GLU A 534 -16.87 -15.67 23.62
N ALA A 535 -18.11 -15.19 23.69
CA ALA A 535 -19.26 -15.75 22.98
C ALA A 535 -19.83 -14.74 21.97
N VAL A 536 -19.59 -14.99 20.68
CA VAL A 536 -20.10 -14.19 19.55
C VAL A 536 -20.82 -15.08 18.56
N ASN A 537 -22.00 -14.63 18.13
CA ASN A 537 -22.80 -15.26 17.08
C ASN A 537 -22.72 -14.49 15.74
N GLY A 538 -23.32 -15.05 14.68
CA GLY A 538 -23.26 -14.47 13.33
C GLY A 538 -23.82 -13.04 13.22
N GLU A 539 -24.89 -12.71 13.94
CA GLU A 539 -25.49 -11.36 13.92
C GLU A 539 -24.61 -10.31 14.62
N GLU A 540 -23.88 -10.73 15.65
CA GLU A 540 -22.91 -9.88 16.36
C GLU A 540 -21.65 -9.70 15.53
N TYR A 541 -21.16 -10.76 14.90
CA TYR A 541 -20.02 -10.70 13.99
C TYR A 541 -20.31 -9.81 12.77
N VAL A 542 -21.51 -9.89 12.19
CA VAL A 542 -21.95 -8.98 11.11
C VAL A 542 -21.93 -7.52 11.56
N LYS A 543 -22.15 -7.22 12.85
CA LYS A 543 -22.01 -5.84 13.37
C LYS A 543 -20.56 -5.37 13.39
N ALA A 544 -19.65 -6.21 13.88
CA ALA A 544 -18.22 -5.95 13.88
C ALA A 544 -17.65 -5.79 12.46
N LEU A 545 -17.99 -6.71 11.54
CA LEU A 545 -17.58 -6.64 10.14
C LEU A 545 -18.12 -5.37 9.45
N SER A 546 -19.36 -4.98 9.77
CA SER A 546 -19.92 -3.71 9.27
C SER A 546 -19.21 -2.47 9.84
N ARG A 547 -18.69 -2.51 11.08
CA ARG A 547 -17.84 -1.43 11.66
C ARG A 547 -16.51 -1.34 10.90
N ALA A 548 -15.84 -2.48 10.70
CA ALA A 548 -14.59 -2.55 9.93
C ALA A 548 -14.77 -2.04 8.49
N LEU A 549 -15.80 -2.51 7.78
CA LEU A 549 -16.06 -2.11 6.40
C LEU A 549 -16.42 -0.62 6.25
N ARG A 550 -17.02 0.03 7.27
CA ARG A 550 -17.16 1.50 7.29
C ARG A 550 -15.78 2.17 7.36
N ARG A 551 -14.95 1.85 8.37
CA ARG A 551 -13.59 2.40 8.51
C ARG A 551 -12.72 2.22 7.26
N ILE A 552 -12.88 1.10 6.56
CA ILE A 552 -12.22 0.80 5.29
C ILE A 552 -12.76 1.69 4.16
N SER A 553 -14.08 1.88 4.07
CA SER A 553 -14.68 2.81 3.11
C SER A 553 -14.22 4.26 3.34
N ASP A 554 -14.11 4.69 4.61
CA ASP A 554 -13.67 6.03 5.00
C ASP A 554 -12.18 6.30 4.68
N PHE A 555 -11.39 5.25 4.46
CA PHE A 555 -9.99 5.33 4.02
C PHE A 555 -9.84 5.38 2.49
N GLU A 556 -10.89 5.04 1.73
CA GLU A 556 -10.93 4.97 0.26
C GLU A 556 -9.74 4.23 -0.39
N PRO A 557 -9.42 2.99 0.00
CA PRO A 557 -8.31 2.24 -0.58
C PRO A 557 -8.51 1.95 -2.08
N ASP A 558 -7.40 1.78 -2.81
CA ASP A 558 -7.41 1.21 -4.16
C ASP A 558 -7.46 -0.32 -4.15
N PHE A 559 -7.01 -0.97 -3.06
CA PHE A 559 -7.00 -2.44 -2.88
C PHE A 559 -7.39 -2.85 -1.45
N LEU A 560 -8.07 -3.98 -1.32
CA LEU A 560 -8.38 -4.64 -0.05
C LEU A 560 -7.66 -5.98 0.05
N VAL A 561 -6.86 -6.17 1.08
CA VAL A 561 -6.27 -7.47 1.44
C VAL A 561 -7.05 -8.04 2.62
N VAL A 562 -7.49 -9.29 2.53
CA VAL A 562 -8.27 -9.97 3.56
C VAL A 562 -7.48 -11.15 4.10
N ALA A 563 -7.08 -11.06 5.38
CA ALA A 563 -6.56 -12.19 6.13
C ALA A 563 -7.76 -13.05 6.58
N LEU A 564 -7.92 -14.22 5.96
CA LEU A 564 -9.05 -15.12 6.15
C LEU A 564 -8.66 -16.28 7.07
N GLY A 565 -8.94 -16.14 8.35
CA GLY A 565 -9.13 -17.30 9.23
C GLY A 565 -10.51 -17.92 9.06
N LEU A 566 -10.65 -19.16 9.54
CA LEU A 566 -11.89 -19.94 9.47
C LEU A 566 -12.19 -20.66 10.81
N ASP A 567 -11.49 -20.25 11.86
CA ASP A 567 -11.58 -20.67 13.27
C ASP A 567 -12.60 -19.89 14.10
N THR A 568 -13.08 -18.76 13.58
CA THR A 568 -14.33 -18.11 14.02
C THR A 568 -15.55 -19.05 13.93
N ALA A 569 -15.40 -20.20 13.25
CA ALA A 569 -16.43 -21.21 13.02
C ALA A 569 -16.77 -22.05 14.25
N ARG A 570 -18.06 -22.39 14.37
CA ARG A 570 -18.62 -23.18 15.46
C ARG A 570 -17.86 -24.51 15.71
N HIS A 571 -17.28 -24.61 16.90
CA HIS A 571 -16.47 -25.73 17.41
C HIS A 571 -15.13 -25.95 16.67
N ASP A 572 -14.48 -24.90 16.16
CA ASP A 572 -13.05 -24.98 15.89
C ASP A 572 -12.26 -25.22 17.20
N PRO A 573 -11.16 -25.98 17.21
CA PRO A 573 -10.34 -26.15 18.42
C PRO A 573 -9.60 -24.89 18.89
N THR A 574 -9.50 -23.81 18.11
CA THR A 574 -8.80 -22.57 18.53
C THR A 574 -9.71 -21.37 18.80
N GLY A 575 -10.93 -21.36 18.25
CA GLY A 575 -11.91 -20.28 18.43
C GLY A 575 -13.15 -20.69 19.23
N THR A 576 -13.67 -19.79 20.05
CA THR A 576 -14.85 -20.03 20.91
C THR A 576 -16.19 -19.70 20.22
N TRP A 577 -16.16 -18.89 19.17
CA TRP A 577 -17.34 -18.34 18.50
C TRP A 577 -18.16 -19.38 17.72
N SER A 578 -19.39 -18.99 17.36
CA SER A 578 -20.39 -19.93 16.83
C SER A 578 -20.74 -19.77 15.35
N LEU A 579 -19.87 -19.17 14.52
CA LEU A 579 -20.22 -18.89 13.12
C LEU A 579 -20.52 -20.17 12.32
N THR A 580 -21.55 -20.07 11.49
CA THR A 580 -22.09 -21.11 10.62
C THR A 580 -21.69 -20.85 9.16
N PRO A 581 -21.82 -21.85 8.26
CA PRO A 581 -21.55 -21.64 6.83
C PRO A 581 -22.36 -20.50 6.20
N SER A 582 -23.58 -20.23 6.68
CA SER A 582 -24.40 -19.07 6.28
C SER A 582 -23.74 -17.74 6.65
N ASP A 583 -23.10 -17.66 7.81
CA ASP A 583 -22.44 -16.44 8.29
C ASP A 583 -21.17 -16.17 7.48
N PHE A 584 -20.39 -17.22 7.15
CA PHE A 584 -19.27 -17.11 6.20
C PHE A 584 -19.75 -16.59 4.83
N ARG A 585 -20.90 -17.06 4.32
CA ARG A 585 -21.49 -16.53 3.08
C ARG A 585 -21.87 -15.05 3.21
N MET A 586 -22.41 -14.62 4.35
CA MET A 586 -22.69 -13.21 4.61
C MET A 586 -21.40 -12.37 4.64
N ASN A 587 -20.37 -12.83 5.33
CA ASN A 587 -19.08 -12.14 5.44
C ASN A 587 -18.44 -11.92 4.06
N GLY A 588 -18.34 -12.98 3.25
CA GLY A 588 -17.80 -12.89 1.89
C GLY A 588 -18.65 -12.01 0.97
N ARG A 589 -19.98 -12.02 1.15
CA ARG A 589 -20.90 -11.12 0.45
C ARG A 589 -20.64 -9.66 0.81
N MET A 590 -20.58 -9.31 2.09
CA MET A 590 -20.36 -7.94 2.56
C MET A 590 -19.02 -7.38 2.05
N ILE A 591 -17.95 -8.18 2.09
CA ILE A 591 -16.65 -7.83 1.52
C ILE A 591 -16.74 -7.64 -0.01
N GLY A 592 -17.49 -8.49 -0.72
CA GLY A 592 -17.75 -8.33 -2.15
C GLY A 592 -18.56 -7.07 -2.50
N GLU A 593 -19.45 -6.60 -1.60
CA GLU A 593 -20.28 -5.40 -1.81
C GLU A 593 -19.49 -4.08 -1.69
N THR A 594 -18.22 -4.11 -1.24
CA THR A 594 -17.31 -2.94 -1.23
C THR A 594 -16.97 -2.41 -2.63
N GLY A 595 -16.98 -3.26 -3.66
CA GLY A 595 -16.51 -2.89 -5.01
C GLY A 595 -14.98 -2.78 -5.17
N LEU A 596 -14.20 -2.99 -4.11
CA LEU A 596 -12.73 -2.93 -4.12
C LEU A 596 -12.10 -4.18 -4.75
N PRO A 597 -10.93 -4.12 -5.41
CA PRO A 597 -10.10 -5.29 -5.74
C PRO A 597 -9.72 -6.05 -4.46
N VAL A 598 -10.07 -7.33 -4.38
CA VAL A 598 -9.88 -8.13 -3.14
C VAL A 598 -8.85 -9.23 -3.33
N LEU A 599 -7.76 -9.17 -2.57
CA LEU A 599 -6.83 -10.28 -2.37
C LEU A 599 -7.17 -10.97 -1.06
N VAL A 600 -7.60 -12.23 -1.11
CA VAL A 600 -7.82 -13.05 0.09
C VAL A 600 -6.57 -13.90 0.34
N ILE A 601 -6.12 -14.00 1.58
CA ILE A 601 -4.97 -14.81 1.99
C ILE A 601 -5.42 -15.73 3.13
N GLN A 602 -5.09 -17.02 3.06
CA GLN A 602 -5.48 -17.98 4.09
C GLN A 602 -4.62 -17.83 5.35
N GLU A 603 -5.25 -17.54 6.48
CA GLU A 603 -4.61 -17.55 7.81
C GLU A 603 -5.01 -18.84 8.56
N GLY A 604 -5.76 -18.77 9.67
CA GLY A 604 -6.13 -19.88 10.55
C GLY A 604 -7.31 -20.75 10.11
N GLY A 605 -8.01 -21.33 11.09
CA GLY A 605 -9.05 -22.35 10.92
C GLY A 605 -8.51 -23.78 10.80
N TYR A 606 -8.92 -24.66 11.71
CA TYR A 606 -8.28 -25.96 11.95
C TYR A 606 -9.25 -27.15 11.97
N ARG A 607 -10.57 -26.90 12.04
CA ARG A 607 -11.63 -27.93 12.01
C ARG A 607 -11.82 -28.54 10.61
N THR A 608 -10.87 -29.36 10.17
CA THR A 608 -10.78 -29.98 8.84
C THR A 608 -12.06 -30.60 8.25
N ARG A 609 -13.01 -31.05 9.10
CA ARG A 609 -14.34 -31.55 8.68
C ARG A 609 -15.25 -30.48 8.06
N ASN A 610 -15.16 -29.25 8.54
CA ASN A 610 -16.03 -28.14 8.14
C ASN A 610 -15.26 -27.01 7.41
N LEU A 611 -13.94 -26.96 7.57
CA LEU A 611 -13.05 -25.91 7.04
C LEU A 611 -13.34 -25.55 5.57
N GLY A 612 -13.38 -26.55 4.69
CA GLY A 612 -13.68 -26.33 3.28
C GLY A 612 -15.11 -25.87 3.01
N ILE A 613 -16.09 -26.29 3.81
CA ILE A 613 -17.49 -25.85 3.68
C ILE A 613 -17.60 -24.37 4.03
N ASN A 614 -16.87 -23.90 5.04
CA ASN A 614 -16.83 -22.49 5.42
C ASN A 614 -16.18 -21.64 4.31
N ALA A 615 -14.99 -22.04 3.84
CA ALA A 615 -14.29 -21.39 2.72
C ALA A 615 -15.17 -21.33 1.45
N ARG A 616 -15.82 -22.44 1.10
CA ARG A 616 -16.74 -22.54 -0.04
C ARG A 616 -17.87 -21.53 0.07
N ASN A 617 -18.50 -21.42 1.24
CA ASN A 617 -19.60 -20.47 1.45
C ASN A 617 -19.12 -19.02 1.40
N PHE A 618 -17.96 -18.70 2.00
CA PHE A 618 -17.35 -17.37 1.93
C PHE A 618 -17.16 -16.90 0.48
N PHE A 619 -16.44 -17.67 -0.33
CA PHE A 619 -16.21 -17.30 -1.73
C PHE A 619 -17.47 -17.36 -2.59
N GLN A 620 -18.44 -18.21 -2.26
CA GLN A 620 -19.72 -18.24 -2.94
C GLN A 620 -20.54 -16.97 -2.66
N GLY A 621 -20.53 -16.48 -1.41
CA GLY A 621 -21.12 -15.18 -1.03
C GLY A 621 -20.46 -13.99 -1.71
N MET A 622 -19.13 -14.02 -1.86
CA MET A 622 -18.40 -13.02 -2.62
C MET A 622 -18.76 -13.08 -4.12
N ALA A 623 -18.81 -14.28 -4.70
CA ALA A 623 -19.21 -14.51 -6.09
C ALA A 623 -20.67 -14.09 -6.40
N ASP A 624 -21.60 -14.27 -5.45
CA ASP A 624 -22.99 -13.80 -5.54
C ASP A 624 -23.10 -12.28 -5.81
N VAL A 625 -22.05 -11.53 -5.52
CA VAL A 625 -21.96 -10.08 -5.72
C VAL A 625 -21.03 -9.71 -6.85
N VAL A 626 -19.84 -10.33 -6.91
CA VAL A 626 -18.77 -9.98 -7.85
C VAL A 626 -19.08 -10.45 -9.27
N PHE A 627 -19.65 -11.66 -9.43
CA PHE A 627 -19.95 -12.23 -10.74
C PHE A 627 -21.42 -12.12 -11.16
N SER A 628 -22.29 -11.59 -10.29
CA SER A 628 -23.67 -11.20 -10.65
C SER A 628 -23.75 -9.84 -11.36
N VAL A 629 -22.61 -9.20 -11.68
CA VAL A 629 -22.52 -7.87 -12.28
C VAL A 629 -22.76 -7.90 -13.80
N THR A 630 -24.00 -8.21 -14.20
CA THR A 630 -24.58 -7.65 -15.43
C THR A 630 -25.32 -6.32 -15.18
N GLY A 631 -25.37 -5.86 -13.91
CA GLY A 631 -26.25 -4.76 -13.50
C GLY A 631 -25.92 -4.03 -12.19
N ARG A 632 -24.63 -3.87 -11.82
CA ARG A 632 -24.17 -2.83 -10.87
C ARG A 632 -23.16 -1.94 -11.58
N LYS A 633 -23.52 -0.68 -11.82
CA LYS A 633 -22.60 0.40 -12.22
C LYS A 633 -22.51 1.35 -11.05
N SER A 634 -21.30 1.81 -10.74
CA SER A 634 -21.05 2.76 -9.66
C SER A 634 -21.52 4.17 -10.03
N LEU A 635 -21.59 5.07 -9.06
CA LEU A 635 -21.71 6.51 -9.35
C LEU A 635 -20.49 7.04 -10.14
N HIS A 636 -19.32 6.41 -9.96
CA HIS A 636 -18.09 6.70 -10.71
C HIS A 636 -18.17 6.27 -12.20
N ASP A 637 -19.05 5.33 -12.57
CA ASP A 637 -19.35 4.99 -13.97
C ASP A 637 -20.23 6.03 -14.68
N LEU A 638 -21.00 6.81 -13.92
CA LEU A 638 -21.91 7.83 -14.43
C LEU A 638 -21.20 9.15 -14.73
N SER A 639 -20.26 9.57 -13.88
CA SER A 639 -19.43 10.75 -14.11
C SER A 639 -18.62 10.62 -15.42
N HIS A 640 -18.01 9.46 -15.65
CA HIS A 640 -17.33 9.12 -16.91
C HIS A 640 -18.23 9.10 -18.15
N LYS A 641 -19.57 9.15 -18.01
CA LYS A 641 -20.54 9.17 -19.11
C LYS A 641 -21.29 10.50 -19.22
N GLY A 642 -20.82 11.53 -18.51
CA GLY A 642 -21.40 12.88 -18.54
C GLY A 642 -22.75 12.99 -17.84
N MET A 643 -23.09 12.05 -16.96
CA MET A 643 -24.31 12.07 -16.16
C MET A 643 -24.01 12.67 -14.78
N LYS A 644 -24.90 13.52 -14.27
CA LYS A 644 -24.83 14.10 -12.92
C LYS A 644 -26.11 13.77 -12.15
N ILE A 645 -26.02 13.71 -10.82
CA ILE A 645 -27.17 13.64 -9.90
C ILE A 645 -27.31 15.01 -9.20
N SER A 646 -28.54 15.46 -8.93
CA SER A 646 -28.83 16.40 -7.83
C SER A 646 -30.01 15.90 -6.98
N TYR A 647 -30.20 16.53 -5.83
CA TYR A 647 -31.23 16.17 -4.86
C TYR A 647 -32.34 17.21 -4.75
N GLU A 648 -32.01 18.49 -4.99
CA GLU A 648 -33.01 19.54 -5.20
C GLU A 648 -33.43 19.64 -6.68
N PRO A 649 -34.73 19.88 -6.96
CA PRO A 649 -35.20 20.41 -8.24
C PRO A 649 -34.89 21.92 -8.34
N ILE A 650 -34.94 22.46 -9.56
CA ILE A 650 -34.83 23.91 -9.83
C ILE A 650 -35.99 24.40 -10.72
N ASP A 651 -36.17 25.72 -10.81
CA ASP A 651 -37.07 26.33 -11.80
C ASP A 651 -36.75 25.82 -13.21
N GLY A 652 -37.78 25.36 -13.92
CA GLY A 652 -37.63 24.72 -15.23
C GLY A 652 -37.32 23.22 -15.22
N ASP A 653 -37.18 22.56 -14.05
CA ASP A 653 -37.20 21.08 -13.98
C ASP A 653 -38.62 20.51 -14.09
N VAL A 654 -39.68 21.26 -13.77
CA VAL A 654 -41.09 20.80 -13.83
C VAL A 654 -41.43 20.33 -15.25
N GLU A 655 -41.22 21.18 -16.26
CA GLU A 655 -41.48 20.90 -17.67
C GLU A 655 -40.48 19.90 -18.28
N LYS A 656 -39.43 19.52 -17.55
CA LYS A 656 -38.46 18.48 -17.92
C LYS A 656 -38.83 17.13 -17.30
N ILE A 657 -39.37 17.13 -16.07
CA ILE A 657 -39.92 15.94 -15.41
C ILE A 657 -41.22 15.52 -16.10
N GLU A 658 -42.07 16.47 -16.51
CA GLU A 658 -43.29 16.24 -17.31
C GLU A 658 -42.97 15.43 -18.58
N LYS A 659 -42.09 15.96 -19.44
CA LYS A 659 -41.62 15.30 -20.67
C LYS A 659 -40.92 13.96 -20.40
N LEU A 660 -40.32 13.79 -19.22
CA LEU A 660 -39.73 12.51 -18.81
C LEU A 660 -40.83 11.49 -18.48
N VAL A 661 -41.82 11.81 -17.63
CA VAL A 661 -42.90 10.87 -17.27
C VAL A 661 -43.77 10.52 -18.47
N GLU A 662 -44.15 11.51 -19.29
CA GLU A 662 -44.83 11.30 -20.57
C GLU A 662 -44.06 10.32 -21.46
N SER A 663 -42.75 10.54 -21.63
CA SER A 663 -41.92 9.67 -22.49
C SER A 663 -41.85 8.22 -22.02
N THR A 664 -42.14 7.92 -20.74
CA THR A 664 -42.14 6.53 -20.27
C THR A 664 -43.33 5.71 -20.79
N GLY A 665 -44.46 6.36 -21.10
CA GLY A 665 -45.71 5.69 -21.46
C GLY A 665 -46.40 4.90 -20.32
N PHE A 666 -45.93 5.00 -19.07
CA PHE A 666 -46.50 4.27 -17.93
C PHE A 666 -47.44 5.09 -17.04
N PHE A 667 -47.23 6.41 -16.94
CA PHE A 667 -48.02 7.29 -16.07
C PHE A 667 -49.36 7.67 -16.72
N ARG A 668 -50.45 7.57 -15.96
CA ARG A 668 -51.77 8.12 -16.32
C ARG A 668 -51.77 9.64 -16.24
N PRO A 669 -52.64 10.36 -16.98
CA PRO A 669 -52.67 11.84 -16.98
C PRO A 669 -52.78 12.48 -15.59
N ASP A 670 -53.47 11.84 -14.65
CA ASP A 670 -53.60 12.33 -13.28
C ASP A 670 -52.39 11.99 -12.39
N GLU A 671 -51.68 10.89 -12.67
CA GLU A 671 -50.41 10.56 -12.02
C GLU A 671 -49.29 11.51 -12.46
N ILE A 672 -49.34 12.00 -13.71
CA ILE A 672 -48.47 13.07 -14.19
C ILE A 672 -48.72 14.36 -13.42
N LYS A 673 -49.99 14.78 -13.24
CA LYS A 673 -50.32 15.98 -12.45
C LYS A 673 -49.75 15.90 -11.03
N ILE A 674 -50.03 14.81 -10.33
CA ILE A 674 -49.52 14.56 -8.97
C ILE A 674 -47.99 14.61 -8.95
N ALA A 675 -47.31 13.91 -9.86
CA ALA A 675 -45.85 13.91 -9.91
C ALA A 675 -45.24 15.32 -10.11
N LEU A 676 -45.94 16.23 -10.80
CA LEU A 676 -45.53 17.63 -10.96
C LEU A 676 -45.94 18.51 -9.77
N GLU A 677 -47.05 18.21 -9.11
CA GLU A 677 -47.47 18.87 -7.86
C GLU A 677 -46.44 18.63 -6.73
N LEU A 678 -45.93 17.39 -6.57
CA LEU A 678 -44.86 17.09 -5.59
C LEU A 678 -43.57 17.91 -5.85
N VAL A 679 -43.23 18.14 -7.13
CA VAL A 679 -42.06 18.95 -7.51
C VAL A 679 -42.30 20.44 -7.21
N ARG A 680 -43.50 20.96 -7.52
CA ARG A 680 -43.88 22.35 -7.19
C ARG A 680 -43.90 22.57 -5.68
N GLU A 681 -44.47 21.65 -4.91
CA GLU A 681 -44.51 21.75 -3.45
C GLU A 681 -43.10 21.74 -2.83
N ARG A 682 -42.15 20.99 -3.41
CA ARG A 682 -40.73 21.07 -3.03
C ARG A 682 -40.08 22.39 -3.40
N LEU A 683 -40.40 22.98 -4.56
CA LEU A 683 -39.91 24.31 -4.94
C LEU A 683 -40.47 25.41 -4.03
N GLU A 684 -41.75 25.31 -3.62
CA GLU A 684 -42.42 26.30 -2.76
C GLU A 684 -42.04 26.18 -1.27
N LYS A 685 -41.93 24.97 -0.73
CA LYS A 685 -41.76 24.70 0.72
C LYS A 685 -40.39 24.14 1.10
N GLY A 686 -39.53 23.84 0.14
CA GLY A 686 -38.24 23.19 0.39
C GLY A 686 -38.40 21.89 1.17
N ALA A 687 -37.59 21.72 2.22
CA ALA A 687 -37.61 20.53 3.08
C ALA A 687 -38.96 20.30 3.81
N GLU A 688 -39.76 21.35 4.03
CA GLU A 688 -41.05 21.26 4.74
C GLU A 688 -42.16 20.60 3.90
N SER A 689 -41.93 20.38 2.60
CA SER A 689 -42.84 19.60 1.74
C SER A 689 -42.92 18.12 2.14
N GLY A 690 -41.90 17.58 2.82
CA GLY A 690 -41.74 16.13 3.04
C GLY A 690 -41.34 15.33 1.78
N TYR A 691 -41.33 15.94 0.60
CA TYR A 691 -40.97 15.30 -0.67
C TYR A 691 -39.53 15.60 -1.06
N PHE A 692 -38.74 14.55 -1.29
CA PHE A 692 -37.32 14.60 -1.60
C PHE A 692 -37.04 13.86 -2.91
N PHE A 693 -36.00 14.30 -3.63
CA PHE A 693 -35.78 13.87 -5.01
C PHE A 693 -34.36 13.34 -5.25
N VAL A 694 -34.22 12.52 -6.29
CA VAL A 694 -32.93 12.12 -6.88
C VAL A 694 -33.05 12.29 -8.38
N ILE A 695 -32.41 13.30 -8.95
CA ILE A 695 -32.62 13.76 -10.33
C ILE A 695 -31.34 13.53 -11.16
N ALA A 696 -31.39 12.57 -12.08
CA ALA A 696 -30.31 12.29 -13.01
C ALA A 696 -30.41 13.18 -14.25
N ARG A 697 -29.35 13.94 -14.56
CA ARG A 697 -29.25 14.84 -15.71
C ARG A 697 -28.06 14.51 -16.60
N LYS A 698 -28.20 14.72 -17.90
CA LYS A 698 -27.12 14.60 -18.91
C LYS A 698 -27.11 15.86 -19.77
N GLY A 699 -26.18 16.77 -19.47
CA GLY A 699 -26.32 18.16 -19.90
C GLY A 699 -27.57 18.77 -19.26
N ASP A 700 -28.37 19.49 -20.04
CA ASP A 700 -29.61 20.13 -19.57
C ASP A 700 -30.81 19.16 -19.44
N LYS A 701 -30.76 17.98 -20.09
CA LYS A 701 -31.86 17.00 -20.11
C LYS A 701 -31.88 16.15 -18.83
N ILE A 702 -33.05 16.05 -18.19
CA ILE A 702 -33.31 15.02 -17.17
C ILE A 702 -33.49 13.65 -17.85
N THR A 703 -32.75 12.65 -17.39
CA THR A 703 -32.71 11.27 -17.92
C THR A 703 -33.34 10.24 -16.98
N GLY A 704 -33.55 10.61 -15.72
CA GLY A 704 -34.35 9.86 -14.76
C GLY A 704 -34.61 10.69 -13.50
N TYR A 705 -35.67 10.39 -12.77
CA TYR A 705 -35.91 10.93 -11.43
C TYR A 705 -36.44 9.84 -10.49
N GLY A 706 -36.23 10.05 -9.19
CA GLY A 706 -36.93 9.37 -8.11
C GLY A 706 -37.51 10.39 -7.13
N CYS A 707 -38.61 10.03 -6.48
CA CYS A 707 -39.29 10.83 -5.46
C CYS A 707 -39.62 9.96 -4.24
N TYR A 708 -39.27 10.42 -3.04
CA TYR A 708 -39.44 9.71 -1.77
C TYR A 708 -39.79 10.68 -0.63
N GLY A 709 -40.29 10.16 0.49
CA GLY A 709 -40.63 10.96 1.68
C GLY A 709 -40.85 10.10 2.93
N PRO A 710 -40.89 10.68 4.14
CA PRO A 710 -41.21 9.97 5.36
C PRO A 710 -42.70 9.63 5.42
N VAL A 711 -43.06 8.44 5.91
CA VAL A 711 -44.46 8.06 6.13
C VAL A 711 -44.99 8.86 7.33
N PRO A 712 -46.07 9.66 7.19
CA PRO A 712 -46.61 10.46 8.29
C PRO A 712 -46.95 9.62 9.52
N CYS A 713 -46.74 10.19 10.70
CA CYS A 713 -46.94 9.54 12.01
C CYS A 713 -46.06 8.29 12.25
N THR A 714 -44.96 8.10 11.51
CA THR A 714 -43.94 7.07 11.78
C THR A 714 -42.60 7.68 12.19
N LEU A 715 -41.74 6.89 12.84
CA LEU A 715 -40.40 7.33 13.27
C LEU A 715 -39.30 7.04 12.24
N THR A 716 -39.43 5.96 11.46
CA THR A 716 -38.34 5.43 10.63
C THR A 716 -38.80 4.86 9.27
N SER A 717 -40.09 4.99 8.93
CA SER A 717 -40.65 4.49 7.68
C SER A 717 -40.66 5.58 6.61
N HIS A 718 -40.34 5.23 5.37
CA HIS A 718 -40.35 6.12 4.21
C HIS A 718 -41.04 5.44 3.03
N ASP A 719 -41.77 6.21 2.23
CA ASP A 719 -42.30 5.78 0.94
C ASP A 719 -41.35 6.19 -0.19
N ILE A 720 -41.25 5.34 -1.21
CA ILE A 720 -40.80 5.76 -2.54
C ILE A 720 -42.04 5.83 -3.43
N TYR A 721 -42.42 7.05 -3.78
CA TYR A 721 -43.61 7.34 -4.57
C TYR A 721 -43.41 6.98 -6.04
N TRP A 722 -42.28 7.39 -6.62
CA TRP A 722 -42.02 7.25 -8.06
C TRP A 722 -40.55 7.03 -8.40
N VAL A 723 -40.30 6.23 -9.44
CA VAL A 723 -39.01 6.12 -10.14
C VAL A 723 -39.28 6.09 -11.65
N ALA A 724 -38.77 7.07 -12.39
CA ALA A 724 -38.87 7.11 -13.85
C ALA A 724 -37.49 7.24 -14.51
N VAL A 725 -37.34 6.62 -15.69
CA VAL A 725 -36.11 6.61 -16.49
C VAL A 725 -36.50 6.74 -17.95
N SER A 726 -35.80 7.58 -18.71
CA SER A 726 -36.12 7.80 -20.12
C SER A 726 -35.95 6.51 -20.93
N PRO A 727 -36.84 6.20 -21.91
CA PRO A 727 -36.85 4.90 -22.59
C PRO A 727 -35.50 4.47 -23.19
N ASP A 728 -34.70 5.42 -23.67
CA ASP A 728 -33.38 5.17 -24.22
C ASP A 728 -32.37 4.61 -23.19
N LEU A 729 -32.63 4.79 -21.89
CA LEU A 729 -31.77 4.39 -20.77
C LEU A 729 -32.40 3.34 -19.83
N GLN A 730 -33.65 2.94 -20.07
CA GLN A 730 -34.28 1.81 -19.38
C GLN A 730 -33.47 0.52 -19.60
N GLY A 731 -33.49 -0.38 -18.61
CA GLY A 731 -32.64 -1.59 -18.59
C GLY A 731 -31.13 -1.36 -18.42
N ARG A 732 -30.59 -0.14 -18.65
CA ARG A 732 -29.14 0.14 -18.61
C ARG A 732 -28.56 0.35 -17.20
N GLY A 733 -29.41 0.29 -16.16
CA GLY A 733 -29.05 0.38 -14.75
C GLY A 733 -29.44 1.68 -14.03
N LEU A 734 -29.85 2.74 -14.76
CA LEU A 734 -30.07 4.07 -14.16
C LEU A 734 -31.13 4.07 -13.05
N GLY A 735 -32.26 3.40 -13.25
CA GLY A 735 -33.32 3.33 -12.23
C GLY A 735 -32.88 2.63 -10.94
N LYS A 736 -31.95 1.68 -11.02
CA LYS A 736 -31.36 1.02 -9.84
C LYS A 736 -30.43 1.96 -9.08
N ILE A 737 -29.71 2.84 -9.79
CA ILE A 737 -28.84 3.85 -9.16
C ILE A 737 -29.70 4.91 -8.46
N ILE A 738 -30.77 5.40 -9.12
CA ILE A 738 -31.74 6.32 -8.52
C ILE A 738 -32.37 5.70 -7.25
N LEU A 739 -32.81 4.45 -7.33
CA LEU A 739 -33.38 3.72 -6.19
C LEU A 739 -32.37 3.57 -5.03
N SER A 740 -31.16 3.08 -5.29
CA SER A 740 -30.15 2.92 -4.23
C SER A 740 -29.64 4.25 -3.65
N GLU A 741 -29.73 5.35 -4.40
CA GLU A 741 -29.39 6.68 -3.88
C GLU A 741 -30.49 7.25 -2.97
N MET A 742 -31.77 7.00 -3.27
CA MET A 742 -32.87 7.26 -2.32
C MET A 742 -32.72 6.39 -1.06
N GLU A 743 -32.40 5.10 -1.20
CA GLU A 743 -32.12 4.20 -0.06
C GLU A 743 -30.95 4.72 0.81
N ARG A 744 -29.92 5.32 0.20
CA ARG A 744 -28.78 5.95 0.89
C ARG A 744 -29.20 7.17 1.69
N LEU A 745 -29.97 8.08 1.07
CA LEU A 745 -30.44 9.31 1.70
C LEU A 745 -31.46 9.04 2.81
N ILE A 746 -32.39 8.08 2.62
CA ILE A 746 -33.33 7.63 3.67
C ILE A 746 -32.57 7.08 4.88
N SER A 747 -31.55 6.24 4.63
CA SER A 747 -30.68 5.67 5.67
C SER A 747 -29.90 6.76 6.44
N GLU A 748 -29.50 7.84 5.77
CA GLU A 748 -28.81 8.99 6.39
C GLU A 748 -29.77 9.93 7.15
N ALA A 749 -31.05 9.95 6.80
CA ALA A 749 -32.11 10.59 7.57
C ALA A 749 -32.62 9.74 8.76
N GLY A 750 -31.99 8.59 9.07
CA GLY A 750 -32.39 7.69 10.15
C GLY A 750 -33.55 6.74 9.79
N GLY A 751 -33.97 6.69 8.52
CA GLY A 751 -34.97 5.75 8.03
C GLY A 751 -34.44 4.31 8.03
N LEU A 752 -35.26 3.39 8.56
CA LEU A 752 -34.96 1.95 8.63
C LEU A 752 -35.82 1.12 7.67
N LYS A 753 -36.97 1.65 7.24
CA LYS A 753 -37.94 0.89 6.45
C LYS A 753 -38.40 1.69 5.24
N VAL A 754 -38.29 1.09 4.07
CA VAL A 754 -38.80 1.66 2.82
C VAL A 754 -39.97 0.83 2.32
N TYR A 755 -41.04 1.52 1.97
CA TYR A 755 -42.24 1.00 1.34
C TYR A 755 -42.34 1.49 -0.11
N VAL A 756 -42.91 0.64 -0.96
CA VAL A 756 -43.10 0.86 -2.39
C VAL A 756 -44.45 0.29 -2.77
N GLU A 757 -45.24 1.07 -3.50
CA GLU A 757 -46.60 0.67 -3.89
C GLU A 757 -46.71 0.57 -5.41
N THR A 758 -47.43 -0.44 -5.92
CA THR A 758 -47.57 -0.64 -7.37
C THR A 758 -48.82 -1.44 -7.73
N SER A 759 -49.37 -1.19 -8.91
CA SER A 759 -50.52 -1.92 -9.46
C SER A 759 -50.18 -3.40 -9.73
N MET A 760 -51.19 -4.26 -9.64
CA MET A 760 -51.12 -5.68 -10.00
C MET A 760 -51.37 -5.95 -11.48
N GLN A 761 -51.82 -4.95 -12.27
CA GLN A 761 -52.05 -5.11 -13.71
C GLN A 761 -50.85 -5.73 -14.44
N PRO A 762 -51.07 -6.42 -15.59
CA PRO A 762 -50.00 -7.02 -16.37
C PRO A 762 -48.90 -6.01 -16.80
N GLY A 763 -49.27 -4.77 -17.12
CA GLY A 763 -48.32 -3.72 -17.49
C GLY A 763 -47.26 -3.41 -16.43
N TYR A 764 -47.60 -3.58 -15.14
CA TYR A 764 -46.72 -3.31 -14.01
C TYR A 764 -45.84 -4.51 -13.61
N ALA A 765 -45.88 -5.64 -14.33
CA ALA A 765 -45.07 -6.81 -14.03
C ALA A 765 -43.55 -6.54 -14.14
N SER A 766 -43.14 -5.66 -15.06
CA SER A 766 -41.76 -5.18 -15.21
C SER A 766 -41.28 -4.39 -13.99
N THR A 767 -42.15 -3.55 -13.44
CA THR A 767 -41.96 -2.72 -12.24
C THR A 767 -41.87 -3.58 -10.98
N ARG A 768 -42.81 -4.52 -10.78
CA ARG A 768 -42.79 -5.51 -9.68
C ARG A 768 -41.47 -6.29 -9.67
N ALA A 769 -41.11 -6.87 -10.80
CA ALA A 769 -39.85 -7.59 -10.95
C ALA A 769 -38.59 -6.70 -10.83
N PHE A 770 -38.69 -5.37 -11.02
CA PHE A 770 -37.58 -4.44 -10.78
C PHE A 770 -37.31 -4.26 -9.28
N TYR A 771 -38.34 -4.07 -8.46
CA TYR A 771 -38.20 -3.95 -7.02
C TYR A 771 -37.71 -5.26 -6.38
N GLU A 772 -38.20 -6.40 -6.85
CA GLU A 772 -37.71 -7.73 -6.45
C GLU A 772 -36.21 -7.91 -6.74
N ARG A 773 -35.75 -7.54 -7.95
CA ARG A 773 -34.31 -7.51 -8.31
C ARG A 773 -33.47 -6.49 -7.52
N CYS A 774 -34.10 -5.61 -6.75
CA CYS A 774 -33.45 -4.65 -5.87
C CYS A 774 -33.56 -5.01 -4.38
N GLY A 775 -34.12 -6.19 -4.05
CA GLY A 775 -34.19 -6.72 -2.69
C GLY A 775 -35.42 -6.30 -1.89
N TYR A 776 -36.47 -5.82 -2.57
CA TYR A 776 -37.78 -5.60 -1.95
C TYR A 776 -38.59 -6.91 -1.95
N ASN A 777 -39.33 -7.15 -0.88
CA ASN A 777 -40.23 -8.29 -0.75
C ASN A 777 -41.68 -7.80 -0.91
N CYS A 778 -42.49 -8.48 -1.72
CA CYS A 778 -43.94 -8.24 -1.73
C CYS A 778 -44.50 -8.73 -0.39
N ASN A 779 -45.04 -7.83 0.43
CA ASN A 779 -45.52 -8.17 1.78
C ASN A 779 -47.03 -8.38 1.84
N VAL A 780 -47.78 -7.67 1.01
CA VAL A 780 -49.24 -7.81 0.89
C VAL A 780 -49.68 -7.40 -0.51
N VAL A 781 -50.72 -8.07 -1.01
CA VAL A 781 -51.50 -7.61 -2.16
C VAL A 781 -52.93 -7.36 -1.67
N LEU A 782 -53.44 -6.15 -1.90
CA LEU A 782 -54.83 -5.79 -1.66
C LEU A 782 -55.59 -5.93 -2.98
N GLU A 783 -56.50 -6.90 -3.09
CA GLU A 783 -57.30 -7.12 -4.30
C GLU A 783 -58.26 -5.94 -4.56
N ASP A 784 -58.54 -5.68 -5.84
CA ASP A 784 -59.45 -4.63 -6.35
C ASP A 784 -59.25 -3.18 -5.83
N PHE A 785 -58.08 -2.88 -5.25
CA PHE A 785 -57.80 -1.59 -4.59
C PHE A 785 -57.90 -0.36 -5.52
N TYR A 786 -57.36 -0.43 -6.74
CA TYR A 786 -57.38 0.71 -7.68
C TYR A 786 -58.60 0.68 -8.60
N ALA A 787 -59.05 -0.52 -8.98
CA ALA A 787 -60.24 -0.81 -9.76
C ALA A 787 -60.53 -2.33 -9.69
N PRO A 788 -61.72 -2.81 -10.07
CA PRO A 788 -61.96 -4.25 -10.23
C PRO A 788 -60.97 -4.88 -11.21
N GLY A 789 -60.23 -5.89 -10.75
CA GLY A 789 -59.11 -6.52 -11.47
C GLY A 789 -57.75 -5.83 -11.32
N ASP A 790 -57.65 -4.74 -10.55
CA ASP A 790 -56.42 -3.98 -10.30
C ASP A 790 -56.13 -3.83 -8.80
N GLY A 791 -55.51 -4.86 -8.23
CA GLY A 791 -55.03 -4.84 -6.86
C GLY A 791 -53.76 -4.01 -6.65
N LYS A 792 -53.49 -3.66 -5.40
CA LYS A 792 -52.31 -2.91 -4.95
C LYS A 792 -51.32 -3.83 -4.25
N ALA A 793 -50.15 -4.01 -4.84
CA ALA A 793 -49.03 -4.70 -4.21
C ALA A 793 -48.19 -3.70 -3.40
N ILE A 794 -47.95 -4.03 -2.13
CA ILE A 794 -47.08 -3.27 -1.23
C ILE A 794 -45.80 -4.08 -1.00
N TYR A 795 -44.71 -3.51 -1.49
CA TYR A 795 -43.36 -4.02 -1.36
C TYR A 795 -42.65 -3.31 -0.21
N SER A 796 -41.83 -4.03 0.57
CA SER A 796 -40.94 -3.37 1.54
C SER A 796 -39.52 -3.91 1.55
N LYS A 797 -38.61 -3.04 1.96
CA LYS A 797 -37.19 -3.31 2.18
C LYS A 797 -36.76 -2.67 3.49
N THR A 798 -35.89 -3.35 4.24
CA THR A 798 -35.21 -2.74 5.37
C THR A 798 -33.94 -2.08 4.82
N VAL A 799 -33.82 -0.77 5.01
CA VAL A 799 -32.60 0.00 4.74
C VAL A 799 -31.94 0.33 6.08
N GLY A 800 -30.76 0.94 6.08
CA GLY A 800 -30.14 1.31 7.35
C GLY A 800 -29.63 0.13 8.18
N PHE A 801 -29.00 -0.89 7.55
CA PHE A 801 -27.92 -1.63 8.22
C PHE A 801 -26.63 -0.77 8.29
N LYS A 802 -26.79 0.52 8.60
CA LYS A 802 -25.75 1.41 9.13
C LYS A 802 -25.89 1.34 10.64
N ILE A 803 -24.93 0.69 11.27
CA ILE A 803 -24.86 0.60 12.74
C ILE A 803 -24.49 1.99 13.27
N ALA A 804 -25.18 2.40 14.33
CA ALA A 804 -24.91 3.63 15.08
C ALA A 804 -23.46 3.67 15.60
#